data_AF-A0A928B9F1-F1
#
_entry.id   AF-A0A928B9F1-F1
#
_cell.length_a   1.000
_cell.length_b   1.000
_cell.length_c   1.000
_cell.angle_alpha   90.00
_cell.angle_beta   90.00
_cell.angle_gamma   90.00
#
_symmetry.space_group_name_H-M   'P 1'
#
loop_
_entity.id
_entity.type
_entity.pdbx_description
1 polymer ?
#
loop_
_entity_poly.entity_id
_entity_poly.type
_entity_poly.pdbx_seq_one_letter_code
_entity_poly.pdbx_strand_id
1 'polypeptide(L)'
;MRVLKIYILAVLCALLTGCERDENPGNYNAGEVKLFARMGVHLSVEGGTKSIVNGAVTNNSNEELSIGVARIDEKIHKSYPYFRVEDATTPLSLTAELGLPQPEEGNLRIISGFRNSENDAPQFFVNSTDKIRYAAWYPATGTYNSTEVNTTITFPIPNSGDSDIMYSEPVTGSMESGFDVMQFNHALSMFRIYAYKSTTSFNWGNIKSLKLMGMPDQCTLTLPKGAENTECSIVYSGNGNTMVYSCDSPVKDGFDNKELLKEWIAAAPEVDGLGLLDIVVTTEGGSTGTAGEHELSIARDFKPGYAYDIILRFSDNGVINADVQIADWTDGGDVNSDINISSTFYDLSTTGTANCYIVSSANFGYCFNATVKGNGNSAALGGGIDAVLAPKTVEIIWSEVAEFRLEINKIVEGKVLFNVDGNTTTDPITGKIDRSDKSLKSEGNVLLGVYDAQGNCIWTWHIWITDKPQKQNYTKGYVALDRNLGATAAAPGGTGTMNGLFYQWGRPTPFRIKQDGKISAEDSQTRVTPDEAVANPGIFYGSLHDHNGHNVHDWVDRTAFQNINNLWGYREVEHVQPIKTLYDPCPVGYHVPYQRNWESMEQFWADMPGYNTAKANGTVATFWEGLQGIRFVIEGNDIWYPFQGYININGEYKLGHIHKDGTGNYEHEDIPIVEMWSSLINRHDADDANLSAGTDERINDSPYRLQFTRDYLAKLSEDGEYTNRTRGLGVRCVSDNTADVVKDLSASQTANCYMVHEDGFYKFKTTIRGNGVGSLLPLGGTTTAEINGGLSTTISPARVDILWWQGDFTNGETDFPDNEASNQPAPSNMCITLLDEGIVSSDGYVAFKVSNFSKGNTILAAYDNAGNILWTWHIWLTDKPADKISGNYTKMDRFLGATYAPEIPANISQITWPTEGKEATMGFYYQWGRKDPIMGPPTIGYGTDGSTGSTVASSGWWKKNDEGTWDYRKSIDVKGAASIPDVVKDPTAFYKSTTANGQKNSQWFPESFADGYTNVALWGYAVADYSIEGQTFSKTMHDPCPPGYRTPFHFSWRYNSSEKYAEGDITESGDGTQLTDAEIGFDPQGIVTNKAHFEKMWFPLVGYRNPTTGACTNVGSEGRMNTGMPMGQYDTRSFWYNRSYTRQSQGGDASAYGKMVRCMKE
;
A
#
# COMPACT_ATOMS: atom_id res chain seq x y z
N MET A 1 -57.27 26.62 -32.62
CA MET A 1 -55.80 26.72 -32.51
C MET A 1 -55.48 26.73 -31.02
N ARG A 2 -55.35 25.57 -30.36
CA ARG A 2 -54.16 24.69 -30.34
C ARG A 2 -52.89 25.51 -30.07
N VAL A 3 -52.56 25.66 -28.78
CA VAL A 3 -51.31 25.26 -28.09
C VAL A 3 -51.28 26.04 -26.76
N LEU A 4 -52.00 25.57 -25.73
CA LEU A 4 -51.73 25.90 -24.30
C LEU A 4 -52.64 25.10 -23.33
N LYS A 5 -52.58 23.77 -23.39
CA LYS A 5 -53.08 22.86 -22.35
C LYS A 5 -52.25 21.58 -22.45
N ILE A 6 -51.11 21.54 -21.77
CA ILE A 6 -50.31 20.31 -21.47
C ILE A 6 -49.22 20.54 -20.40
N TYR A 7 -48.99 21.75 -19.87
CA TYR A 7 -48.02 21.97 -18.78
C TYR A 7 -48.66 22.34 -17.41
N ILE A 8 -49.77 21.68 -17.06
CA ILE A 8 -50.41 21.76 -15.72
C ILE A 8 -50.38 20.41 -14.98
N LEU A 9 -49.73 19.36 -15.51
CA LEU A 9 -49.77 18.02 -14.87
C LEU A 9 -48.42 17.42 -14.48
N ALA A 10 -47.30 18.16 -14.57
CA ALA A 10 -45.96 17.60 -14.32
C ALA A 10 -45.14 18.29 -13.22
N VAL A 11 -45.68 19.31 -12.54
CA VAL A 11 -44.94 20.06 -11.48
C VAL A 11 -45.74 20.15 -10.17
N LEU A 12 -46.79 19.35 -10.01
CA LEU A 12 -47.53 19.20 -8.74
C LEU A 12 -47.49 17.78 -8.13
N CYS A 13 -46.76 16.84 -8.74
CA CYS A 13 -46.63 15.46 -8.23
C CYS A 13 -45.28 15.15 -7.54
N ALA A 14 -44.48 16.16 -7.19
CA ALA A 14 -43.19 15.97 -6.50
C ALA A 14 -43.15 16.55 -5.07
N LEU A 15 -44.31 16.90 -4.48
CA LEU A 15 -44.42 17.47 -3.12
C LEU A 15 -45.39 16.70 -2.21
N LEU A 16 -45.75 15.45 -2.54
CA LEU A 16 -46.56 14.58 -1.68
C LEU A 16 -46.00 13.16 -1.72
N THR A 17 -44.84 12.95 -1.10
CA THR A 17 -44.32 11.60 -0.85
C THR A 17 -44.06 11.46 0.65
N GLY A 18 -45.11 11.11 1.41
CA GLY A 18 -44.96 10.74 2.82
C GLY A 18 -46.20 10.82 3.71
N CYS A 19 -47.29 11.47 3.32
CA CYS A 19 -48.45 11.65 4.22
C CYS A 19 -49.78 11.54 3.47
N GLU A 20 -50.60 10.54 3.80
CA GLU A 20 -52.02 10.51 3.46
C GLU A 20 -52.85 11.00 4.67
N ARG A 21 -53.85 11.84 4.39
CA ARG A 21 -54.83 12.28 5.38
C ARG A 21 -56.00 11.30 5.34
N ASP A 22 -56.34 10.69 6.48
CA ASP A 22 -57.39 9.68 6.56
C ASP A 22 -58.73 10.27 6.08
N GLU A 23 -59.33 9.72 5.02
CA GLU A 23 -60.58 10.24 4.45
C GLU A 23 -61.83 9.87 5.29
N ASN A 24 -61.65 9.09 6.36
CA ASN A 24 -62.74 8.66 7.24
C ASN A 24 -62.40 8.94 8.72
N PRO A 25 -62.75 10.11 9.28
CA PRO A 25 -62.39 10.51 10.63
C PRO A 25 -63.35 9.85 11.64
N GLY A 26 -63.26 8.53 11.77
CA GLY A 26 -63.85 7.82 12.90
C GLY A 26 -62.96 7.98 14.12
N ASN A 27 -63.24 8.97 14.97
CA ASN A 27 -62.67 9.23 16.31
C ASN A 27 -61.30 9.93 16.44
N TYR A 28 -60.72 10.52 15.39
CA TYR A 28 -59.45 11.27 15.51
C TYR A 28 -59.64 12.78 15.28
N ASN A 29 -58.85 13.63 15.95
CA ASN A 29 -59.05 15.09 15.94
C ASN A 29 -58.72 15.68 14.55
N ALA A 30 -59.49 16.67 14.11
CA ALA A 30 -59.31 17.32 12.81
C ALA A 30 -57.92 18.01 12.71
N GLY A 31 -56.96 17.36 12.05
CA GLY A 31 -55.59 17.87 11.90
C GLY A 31 -54.47 16.83 12.06
N GLU A 32 -54.78 15.63 12.53
CA GLU A 32 -53.79 14.56 12.76
C GLU A 32 -53.39 13.87 11.44
N VAL A 33 -52.08 13.67 11.22
CA VAL A 33 -51.51 13.00 10.04
C VAL A 33 -50.91 11.67 10.48
N LYS A 34 -51.38 10.57 9.89
CA LYS A 34 -50.91 9.21 10.22
C LYS A 34 -49.44 9.07 9.85
N LEU A 35 -48.68 8.39 10.69
CA LEU A 35 -47.30 8.02 10.40
C LEU A 35 -47.29 6.92 9.34
N PHE A 36 -46.68 7.16 8.19
CA PHE A 36 -46.45 6.14 7.16
C PHE A 36 -44.98 6.18 6.71
N ALA A 37 -44.45 5.03 6.33
CA ALA A 37 -43.13 4.89 5.75
C ALA A 37 -43.21 4.06 4.46
N ARG A 38 -42.21 4.25 3.60
CA ARG A 38 -42.03 3.41 2.40
C ARG A 38 -40.89 2.45 2.67
N MET A 39 -41.01 1.24 2.15
CA MET A 39 -39.97 0.22 2.28
C MET A 39 -39.36 -0.10 0.92
N GLY A 40 -38.03 -0.19 0.92
CA GLY A 40 -37.27 -0.89 -0.10
C GLY A 40 -36.50 -2.03 0.57
N VAL A 41 -36.52 -3.22 0.00
CA VAL A 41 -35.57 -4.27 0.40
C VAL A 41 -34.25 -3.98 -0.29
N HIS A 42 -33.17 -3.90 0.47
CA HIS A 42 -31.83 -3.80 -0.09
C HIS A 42 -31.41 -5.18 -0.58
N LEU A 43 -31.40 -5.36 -1.90
CA LEU A 43 -30.70 -6.48 -2.52
C LEU A 43 -29.22 -6.08 -2.52
N SER A 44 -28.41 -6.60 -1.61
CA SER A 44 -26.96 -6.38 -1.66
C SER A 44 -26.38 -7.08 -2.89
N VAL A 45 -26.38 -6.41 -4.05
CA VAL A 45 -25.73 -6.92 -5.26
C VAL A 45 -25.03 -5.78 -6.02
N GLU A 46 -23.70 -5.79 -6.02
CA GLU A 46 -22.88 -5.20 -7.08
C GLU A 46 -22.78 -6.19 -8.26
N GLY A 47 -22.79 -5.67 -9.49
CA GLY A 47 -23.21 -6.39 -10.70
C GLY A 47 -22.39 -7.60 -11.12
N GLY A 48 -23.07 -8.75 -11.25
CA GLY A 48 -22.63 -9.92 -12.03
C GLY A 48 -23.13 -11.24 -11.45
N THR A 49 -24.29 -11.72 -11.96
CA THR A 49 -25.08 -12.94 -11.60
C THR A 49 -25.97 -12.80 -10.34
N LYS A 50 -27.25 -13.20 -10.26
CA LYS A 50 -28.34 -13.67 -11.15
C LYS A 50 -29.67 -13.52 -10.32
N SER A 51 -30.83 -13.91 -10.86
CA SER A 51 -32.21 -13.42 -10.55
C SER A 51 -32.87 -13.76 -9.19
N ILE A 52 -33.94 -13.01 -8.88
CA ILE A 52 -34.88 -13.07 -7.73
C ILE A 52 -35.72 -14.37 -7.64
N VAL A 53 -36.14 -14.71 -6.41
CA VAL A 53 -36.49 -16.06 -5.95
C VAL A 53 -37.76 -16.12 -5.10
N ASN A 54 -38.43 -17.28 -5.09
CA ASN A 54 -39.58 -17.66 -4.25
C ASN A 54 -39.17 -18.00 -2.79
N GLY A 55 -39.86 -17.43 -1.78
CA GLY A 55 -39.57 -17.62 -0.34
C GLY A 55 -38.66 -16.55 0.29
N ALA A 56 -37.76 -15.95 -0.49
CA ALA A 56 -37.05 -14.74 -0.08
C ALA A 56 -37.99 -13.53 -0.13
N VAL A 57 -38.07 -12.74 0.95
CA VAL A 57 -38.87 -11.52 0.92
C VAL A 57 -38.11 -10.47 0.11
N THR A 58 -38.62 -10.16 -1.08
CA THR A 58 -38.06 -9.12 -1.96
C THR A 58 -39.08 -8.02 -2.20
N ASN A 59 -38.68 -6.94 -2.88
CA ASN A 59 -39.60 -5.91 -3.36
C ASN A 59 -40.73 -6.47 -4.24
N ASN A 60 -40.60 -7.69 -4.79
CA ASN A 60 -41.56 -8.29 -5.71
C ASN A 60 -42.43 -9.42 -5.11
N SER A 61 -42.26 -9.82 -3.83
CA SER A 61 -43.09 -10.90 -3.28
C SER A 61 -44.56 -10.48 -3.11
N ASN A 62 -45.51 -11.38 -3.35
CA ASN A 62 -46.95 -11.03 -3.39
C ASN A 62 -47.68 -11.29 -2.06
N GLU A 63 -46.96 -11.17 -0.95
CA GLU A 63 -47.48 -11.43 0.39
C GLU A 63 -47.40 -10.17 1.25
N GLU A 64 -48.42 -9.94 2.07
CA GLU A 64 -48.40 -8.92 3.12
C GLU A 64 -47.67 -9.47 4.34
N LEU A 65 -46.75 -8.68 4.90
CA LEU A 65 -45.86 -9.14 5.97
C LEU A 65 -46.05 -8.34 7.24
N SER A 66 -46.16 -9.05 8.37
CA SER A 66 -46.17 -8.41 9.70
C SER A 66 -44.75 -8.09 10.13
N ILE A 67 -44.46 -6.80 10.32
CA ILE A 67 -43.17 -6.30 10.80
C ILE A 67 -43.27 -5.74 12.22
N GLY A 68 -42.17 -5.88 12.98
CA GLY A 68 -41.99 -5.22 14.26
C GLY A 68 -41.30 -3.88 14.05
N VAL A 69 -41.72 -2.85 14.76
CA VAL A 69 -41.18 -1.49 14.65
C VAL A 69 -40.93 -0.94 16.05
N ALA A 70 -39.77 -0.28 16.23
CA ALA A 70 -39.42 0.39 17.48
C ALA A 70 -38.98 1.82 17.23
N ARG A 71 -39.43 2.72 18.11
CA ARG A 71 -38.97 4.11 18.18
C ARG A 71 -37.68 4.19 18.99
N ILE A 72 -36.68 4.92 18.49
CA ILE A 72 -35.33 4.89 19.08
C ILE A 72 -34.71 6.27 19.35
N ASP A 73 -35.45 7.37 19.21
CA ASP A 73 -34.96 8.71 19.55
C ASP A 73 -34.78 8.95 21.06
N GLU A 74 -33.90 9.89 21.40
CA GLU A 74 -33.36 10.14 22.75
C GLU A 74 -34.33 10.89 23.69
N LYS A 75 -35.27 11.68 23.15
CA LYS A 75 -36.09 12.59 23.96
C LYS A 75 -37.46 12.05 24.28
N ILE A 76 -37.66 11.91 25.57
CA ILE A 76 -38.92 11.79 26.27
C ILE A 76 -39.75 13.05 26.00
N HIS A 77 -40.66 13.00 25.04
CA HIS A 77 -41.53 14.14 24.75
C HIS A 77 -42.87 13.97 25.47
N LYS A 78 -43.21 14.86 26.40
CA LYS A 78 -44.48 14.80 27.18
C LYS A 78 -45.74 14.77 26.31
N SER A 79 -45.66 15.24 25.06
CA SER A 79 -46.76 15.26 24.09
C SER A 79 -46.84 14.01 23.20
N TYR A 80 -45.83 13.13 23.23
CA TYR A 80 -45.85 11.79 22.64
C TYR A 80 -45.71 10.79 23.79
N PRO A 81 -46.80 10.30 24.41
CA PRO A 81 -46.69 9.39 25.53
C PRO A 81 -45.82 8.16 25.16
N TYR A 82 -44.87 7.89 26.04
CA TYR A 82 -43.72 7.00 25.93
C TYR A 82 -43.92 5.57 25.37
N PHE A 83 -42.82 5.04 24.81
CA PHE A 83 -42.51 3.61 24.59
C PHE A 83 -41.59 3.01 25.69
N ARG A 84 -41.76 3.43 26.94
CA ARG A 84 -41.31 2.72 28.15
C ARG A 84 -42.14 3.22 29.34
N VAL A 85 -42.85 2.31 30.00
CA VAL A 85 -43.21 2.49 31.41
C VAL A 85 -41.94 2.14 32.19
N GLU A 86 -41.52 3.00 33.12
CA GLU A 86 -40.29 2.82 33.92
C GLU A 86 -40.23 1.49 34.71
N ASP A 87 -41.30 0.67 34.71
CA ASP A 87 -41.41 -0.57 35.49
C ASP A 87 -41.95 -1.81 34.73
N ALA A 88 -42.02 -1.83 33.38
CA ALA A 88 -42.53 -3.00 32.65
C ALA A 88 -41.44 -3.80 31.92
N THR A 89 -41.38 -5.11 32.16
CA THR A 89 -40.44 -6.09 31.60
C THR A 89 -40.67 -6.44 30.13
N THR A 90 -41.55 -5.72 29.42
CA THR A 90 -41.89 -5.95 28.02
C THR A 90 -41.86 -4.63 27.25
N PRO A 91 -40.99 -4.45 26.24
CA PRO A 91 -41.08 -3.31 25.36
C PRO A 91 -42.35 -3.43 24.51
N LEU A 92 -43.15 -2.35 24.47
CA LEU A 92 -44.27 -2.22 23.55
C LEU A 92 -43.71 -2.20 22.11
N SER A 93 -43.94 -3.24 21.32
CA SER A 93 -43.63 -3.22 19.89
C SER A 93 -44.74 -2.47 19.14
N LEU A 94 -44.40 -1.64 18.16
CA LEU A 94 -45.36 -1.26 17.14
C LEU A 94 -45.43 -2.39 16.13
N THR A 95 -46.63 -2.69 15.64
CA THR A 95 -46.80 -3.55 14.46
C THR A 95 -47.17 -2.68 13.27
N ALA A 96 -46.70 -3.10 12.11
CA ALA A 96 -47.21 -2.61 10.84
C ALA A 96 -47.32 -3.77 9.86
N GLU A 97 -48.25 -3.63 8.93
CA GLU A 97 -48.33 -4.50 7.76
C GLU A 97 -47.56 -3.85 6.63
N LEU A 98 -46.70 -4.64 6.01
CA LEU A 98 -46.05 -4.30 4.78
C LEU A 98 -46.95 -4.71 3.61
N GLY A 99 -47.46 -3.75 2.85
CA GLY A 99 -48.40 -3.99 1.76
C GLY A 99 -47.79 -4.63 0.51
N LEU A 100 -48.63 -4.85 -0.50
CA LEU A 100 -48.23 -5.38 -1.79
C LEU A 100 -47.29 -4.43 -2.56
N PRO A 101 -46.40 -4.96 -3.42
CA PRO A 101 -45.53 -4.16 -4.29
C PRO A 101 -46.30 -3.14 -5.12
N GLN A 102 -45.76 -1.92 -5.25
CA GLN A 102 -46.35 -0.86 -6.07
C GLN A 102 -45.56 -0.68 -7.39
N PRO A 103 -46.04 -1.19 -8.54
CA PRO A 103 -45.29 -1.15 -9.80
C PRO A 103 -44.93 0.25 -10.29
N GLU A 104 -45.78 1.23 -9.99
CA GLU A 104 -45.58 2.61 -10.42
C GLU A 104 -44.47 3.35 -9.64
N GLU A 105 -44.04 2.81 -8.49
CA GLU A 105 -42.98 3.36 -7.65
C GLU A 105 -41.73 2.45 -7.61
N GLY A 106 -41.48 1.68 -8.68
CA GLY A 106 -40.31 0.79 -8.75
C GLY A 106 -40.43 -0.44 -7.84
N ASN A 107 -41.66 -0.93 -7.60
CA ASN A 107 -42.00 -2.05 -6.71
C ASN A 107 -41.69 -1.81 -5.22
N LEU A 108 -41.55 -0.56 -4.79
CA LEU A 108 -41.53 -0.24 -3.36
C LEU A 108 -42.84 -0.68 -2.70
N ARG A 109 -42.76 -1.01 -1.41
CA ARG A 109 -43.92 -1.42 -0.61
C ARG A 109 -44.27 -0.34 0.39
N ILE A 110 -45.57 -0.15 0.57
CA ILE A 110 -46.08 0.81 1.56
C ILE A 110 -46.16 0.10 2.90
N ILE A 111 -45.51 0.66 3.92
CA ILE A 111 -45.70 0.23 5.30
C ILE A 111 -46.98 0.94 5.77
N SER A 112 -48.00 0.14 6.09
CA SER A 112 -49.24 0.65 6.69
C SER A 112 -48.93 1.40 7.99
N GLY A 113 -49.82 2.33 8.36
CA GLY A 113 -49.50 3.27 9.43
C GLY A 113 -49.20 2.55 10.74
N PHE A 114 -48.13 2.95 11.44
CA PHE A 114 -47.65 2.23 12.62
C PHE A 114 -48.75 2.11 13.68
N ARG A 115 -48.91 0.91 14.25
CA ARG A 115 -49.97 0.60 15.23
C ARG A 115 -49.41 0.06 16.52
N ASN A 116 -50.08 0.38 17.63
CA ASN A 116 -49.74 -0.16 18.93
C ASN A 116 -50.14 -1.64 19.04
N SER A 117 -49.20 -2.51 19.38
CA SER A 117 -49.44 -3.97 19.49
C SER A 117 -50.44 -4.38 20.57
N GLU A 118 -50.67 -3.57 21.61
CA GLU A 118 -51.60 -3.89 22.71
C GLU A 118 -53.05 -3.54 22.40
N ASN A 119 -53.32 -2.50 21.61
CA ASN A 119 -54.66 -1.96 21.40
C ASN A 119 -55.01 -1.55 19.96
N ASP A 120 -54.12 -1.84 19.00
CA ASP A 120 -54.27 -1.56 17.56
C ASP A 120 -54.46 -0.07 17.20
N ALA A 121 -54.12 0.85 18.11
CA ALA A 121 -54.29 2.28 17.86
C ALA A 121 -53.22 2.81 16.86
N PRO A 122 -53.62 3.50 15.77
CA PRO A 122 -52.70 4.11 14.82
C PRO A 122 -51.92 5.27 15.44
N GLN A 123 -50.69 5.45 14.96
CA GLN A 123 -49.80 6.52 15.41
C GLN A 123 -49.82 7.73 14.46
N PHE A 124 -49.68 8.93 15.03
CA PHE A 124 -49.77 10.20 14.31
C PHE A 124 -48.62 11.13 14.69
N PHE A 125 -48.26 12.04 13.78
CA PHE A 125 -47.41 13.18 14.12
C PHE A 125 -48.19 14.18 14.99
N VAL A 126 -47.58 14.63 16.08
CA VAL A 126 -48.17 15.60 17.04
C VAL A 126 -47.90 17.05 16.62
N ASN A 127 -46.82 17.34 15.89
CA ASN A 127 -46.56 18.65 15.27
C ASN A 127 -45.71 18.52 13.98
N SER A 128 -45.52 19.63 13.26
CA SER A 128 -44.94 19.59 11.91
C SER A 128 -43.41 19.42 11.87
N THR A 129 -42.70 19.86 12.91
CA THR A 129 -41.23 20.02 12.91
C THR A 129 -40.46 18.95 13.70
N ASP A 130 -41.11 18.24 14.62
CA ASP A 130 -40.43 17.23 15.44
C ASP A 130 -39.95 16.05 14.60
N LYS A 131 -38.67 15.71 14.75
CA LYS A 131 -38.06 14.54 14.11
C LYS A 131 -38.24 13.31 15.00
N ILE A 132 -38.69 12.22 14.39
CA ILE A 132 -38.87 10.90 15.02
C ILE A 132 -37.95 9.91 14.31
N ARG A 133 -37.40 8.94 15.07
CA ARG A 133 -36.51 7.90 14.52
C ARG A 133 -37.07 6.50 14.78
N TYR A 134 -37.10 5.66 13.74
CA TYR A 134 -37.62 4.30 13.79
C TYR A 134 -36.65 3.29 13.18
N ALA A 135 -36.61 2.09 13.75
CA ALA A 135 -36.02 0.90 13.15
C ALA A 135 -37.07 -0.22 13.12
N ALA A 136 -36.98 -1.11 12.13
CA ALA A 136 -37.95 -2.16 11.90
C ALA A 136 -37.27 -3.52 11.65
N TRP A 137 -38.01 -4.61 11.85
CA TRP A 137 -37.52 -5.97 11.61
C TRP A 137 -38.66 -6.92 11.20
N TYR A 138 -38.28 -8.02 10.56
CA TYR A 138 -39.15 -9.11 10.15
C TYR A 138 -38.52 -10.45 10.56
N PRO A 139 -39.32 -11.43 11.04
CA PRO A 139 -40.76 -11.33 11.35
C PRO A 139 -41.03 -10.44 12.57
N ALA A 140 -42.27 -9.93 12.73
CA ALA A 140 -42.67 -9.14 13.91
C ALA A 140 -42.51 -9.87 15.26
N THR A 141 -42.33 -11.19 15.24
CA THR A 141 -42.12 -12.04 16.42
C THR A 141 -40.70 -11.93 16.97
N GLY A 142 -40.43 -12.44 18.17
CA GLY A 142 -39.08 -12.48 18.75
C GLY A 142 -39.09 -12.45 20.28
N THR A 143 -37.97 -12.78 20.92
CA THR A 143 -37.80 -12.63 22.37
C THR A 143 -37.14 -11.30 22.66
N TYR A 144 -37.82 -10.45 23.45
CA TYR A 144 -37.40 -9.08 23.70
C TYR A 144 -36.65 -8.94 25.02
N ASN A 145 -35.53 -8.24 25.00
CA ASN A 145 -34.83 -7.81 26.21
C ASN A 145 -34.39 -6.36 26.06
N SER A 146 -34.73 -5.51 27.02
CA SER A 146 -34.49 -4.07 26.91
C SER A 146 -33.76 -3.56 28.15
N THR A 147 -32.61 -2.92 27.96
CA THR A 147 -31.81 -2.29 29.02
C THR A 147 -31.90 -0.75 28.93
N GLU A 148 -31.25 -0.03 29.85
CA GLU A 148 -31.19 1.43 29.76
C GLU A 148 -30.55 1.92 28.46
N VAL A 149 -29.63 1.13 27.88
CA VAL A 149 -28.76 1.54 26.78
C VAL A 149 -29.20 0.96 25.43
N ASN A 150 -29.71 -0.28 25.36
CA ASN A 150 -30.09 -0.92 24.08
C ASN A 150 -31.38 -1.76 24.22
N THR A 151 -32.03 -2.10 23.10
CA THR A 151 -33.06 -3.15 23.05
C THR A 151 -32.60 -4.26 22.11
N THR A 152 -32.65 -5.51 22.56
CA THR A 152 -32.33 -6.69 21.76
C THR A 152 -33.57 -7.52 21.45
N ILE A 153 -33.60 -8.07 20.24
CA ILE A 153 -34.61 -8.99 19.74
C ILE A 153 -33.90 -10.25 19.28
N THR A 154 -34.18 -11.38 19.93
CA THR A 154 -33.59 -12.68 19.59
C THR A 154 -34.59 -13.55 18.85
N PHE A 155 -34.15 -14.11 17.72
CA PHE A 155 -34.89 -15.00 16.84
C PHE A 155 -34.22 -16.38 16.80
N PRO A 156 -34.98 -17.49 16.83
CA PRO A 156 -34.45 -18.79 16.47
C PRO A 156 -34.14 -18.85 14.96
N ILE A 157 -33.03 -19.45 14.58
CA ILE A 157 -32.67 -19.67 13.17
C ILE A 157 -33.37 -20.96 12.69
N PRO A 158 -34.24 -20.86 11.67
CA PRO A 158 -35.01 -21.99 11.18
C PRO A 158 -34.11 -22.98 10.43
N ASN A 159 -34.46 -24.27 10.49
CA ASN A 159 -33.75 -25.34 9.74
C ASN A 159 -34.39 -25.63 8.36
N SER A 160 -35.32 -24.78 7.93
CA SER A 160 -35.89 -24.70 6.59
C SER A 160 -35.60 -23.32 5.98
N GLY A 161 -35.53 -23.25 4.65
CA GLY A 161 -35.38 -21.98 3.92
C GLY A 161 -36.68 -21.19 3.74
N ASP A 162 -37.78 -21.61 4.39
CA ASP A 162 -39.12 -21.05 4.18
C ASP A 162 -39.39 -19.75 4.97
N SER A 163 -38.47 -19.37 5.84
CA SER A 163 -38.61 -18.17 6.68
C SER A 163 -37.30 -17.39 6.75
N ASP A 164 -37.44 -16.08 6.64
CA ASP A 164 -36.35 -15.11 6.53
C ASP A 164 -36.33 -14.16 7.73
N ILE A 165 -35.15 -13.69 8.10
CA ILE A 165 -34.95 -12.69 9.16
C ILE A 165 -34.34 -11.46 8.50
N MET A 166 -35.01 -10.32 8.65
CA MET A 166 -34.55 -9.05 8.09
C MET A 166 -34.66 -7.92 9.10
N TYR A 167 -33.86 -6.89 8.92
CA TYR A 167 -33.88 -5.69 9.77
C TYR A 167 -33.58 -4.44 8.94
N SER A 168 -34.02 -3.29 9.43
CA SER A 168 -33.69 -2.00 8.85
C SER A 168 -32.73 -1.23 9.75
N GLU A 169 -31.89 -0.42 9.12
CA GLU A 169 -31.22 0.66 9.84
C GLU A 169 -32.23 1.73 10.30
N PRO A 170 -31.89 2.52 11.33
CA PRO A 170 -32.75 3.59 11.78
C PRO A 170 -33.00 4.69 10.74
N VAL A 171 -34.27 4.98 10.44
CA VAL A 171 -34.65 6.15 9.60
C VAL A 171 -35.23 7.27 10.46
N THR A 172 -34.93 8.51 10.09
CA THR A 172 -35.42 9.71 10.79
C THR A 172 -36.32 10.54 9.87
N GLY A 173 -37.46 10.99 10.37
CA GLY A 173 -38.40 11.80 9.58
C GLY A 173 -39.28 12.71 10.44
N SER A 174 -39.95 13.67 9.82
CA SER A 174 -40.96 14.55 10.43
C SER A 174 -42.20 14.66 9.54
N MET A 175 -43.26 15.34 10.01
CA MET A 175 -44.45 15.57 9.18
C MET A 175 -44.13 16.39 7.92
N GLU A 176 -43.19 17.34 8.01
CA GLU A 176 -42.77 18.18 6.87
C GLU A 176 -41.88 17.44 5.87
N SER A 177 -40.96 16.60 6.38
CA SER A 177 -40.00 15.89 5.51
C SER A 177 -40.48 14.52 5.05
N GLY A 178 -41.46 13.92 5.72
CA GLY A 178 -41.73 12.49 5.62
C GLY A 178 -40.56 11.65 6.19
N PHE A 179 -40.67 10.33 6.01
CA PHE A 179 -39.58 9.39 6.23
C PHE A 179 -38.92 9.02 4.89
N ASP A 180 -37.59 8.90 4.90
CA ASP A 180 -36.87 8.23 3.82
C ASP A 180 -37.28 6.75 3.74
N VAL A 181 -36.98 6.12 2.60
CA VAL A 181 -37.27 4.70 2.37
C VAL A 181 -36.51 3.84 3.38
N MET A 182 -37.22 3.08 4.22
CA MET A 182 -36.62 2.09 5.11
C MET A 182 -36.04 0.96 4.27
N GLN A 183 -34.72 0.77 4.38
CA GLN A 183 -34.00 -0.31 3.71
C GLN A 183 -33.91 -1.53 4.63
N PHE A 184 -34.50 -2.66 4.21
CA PHE A 184 -34.38 -3.93 4.92
C PHE A 184 -33.22 -4.77 4.37
N ASN A 185 -32.38 -5.26 5.27
CA ASN A 185 -31.26 -6.16 5.01
C ASN A 185 -31.58 -7.57 5.52
N HIS A 186 -31.25 -8.60 4.74
CA HIS A 186 -31.30 -9.99 5.19
C HIS A 186 -30.24 -10.26 6.27
N ALA A 187 -30.58 -11.02 7.30
CA ALA A 187 -29.67 -11.43 8.36
C ALA A 187 -29.09 -12.85 8.16
N LEU A 188 -29.72 -13.70 7.35
CA LEU A 188 -29.30 -15.10 7.19
C LEU A 188 -28.69 -15.38 5.82
N SER A 189 -27.99 -16.51 5.69
CA SER A 189 -27.58 -17.11 4.42
C SER A 189 -28.40 -18.38 4.14
N MET A 190 -28.55 -18.74 2.86
CA MET A 190 -29.30 -19.92 2.43
C MET A 190 -28.40 -20.99 1.79
N PHE A 191 -28.72 -22.28 1.97
CA PHE A 191 -27.92 -23.40 1.46
C PHE A 191 -28.78 -24.49 0.82
N ARG A 192 -28.31 -25.09 -0.29
CA ARG A 192 -28.74 -26.41 -0.80
C ARG A 192 -27.57 -27.38 -0.81
N ILE A 193 -27.85 -28.68 -0.86
CA ILE A 193 -26.80 -29.70 -0.85
C ILE A 193 -27.02 -30.74 -1.96
N TYR A 194 -25.96 -31.02 -2.73
CA TYR A 194 -25.93 -32.03 -3.79
C TYR A 194 -24.87 -33.11 -3.54
N ALA A 195 -24.98 -34.26 -4.20
CA ALA A 195 -23.94 -35.30 -4.19
C ALA A 195 -23.78 -36.04 -5.53
N TYR A 196 -22.54 -36.46 -5.83
CA TYR A 196 -22.22 -37.38 -6.93
C TYR A 196 -20.89 -38.12 -6.69
N LYS A 197 -20.62 -39.17 -7.48
CA LYS A 197 -19.35 -39.92 -7.46
C LYS A 197 -18.69 -40.02 -8.85
N SER A 198 -17.40 -40.33 -8.85
CA SER A 198 -16.63 -40.63 -10.06
C SER A 198 -17.17 -41.87 -10.80
N THR A 199 -16.87 -42.00 -12.10
CA THR A 199 -17.39 -43.05 -12.99
C THR A 199 -16.70 -44.42 -12.84
N THR A 200 -15.91 -44.64 -11.78
CA THR A 200 -15.24 -45.93 -11.54
C THR A 200 -15.53 -46.52 -10.14
N SER A 201 -14.94 -47.68 -9.83
CA SER A 201 -15.58 -48.84 -9.17
C SER A 201 -15.86 -48.81 -7.65
N PHE A 202 -15.71 -47.68 -6.93
CA PHE A 202 -15.91 -47.66 -5.47
C PHE A 202 -17.40 -47.55 -5.10
N ASN A 203 -17.88 -48.47 -4.26
CA ASN A 203 -19.28 -48.51 -3.87
C ASN A 203 -19.49 -47.85 -2.50
N TRP A 204 -19.97 -46.60 -2.53
CA TRP A 204 -20.30 -45.81 -1.35
C TRP A 204 -21.61 -46.21 -0.66
N GLY A 205 -22.48 -46.98 -1.33
CA GLY A 205 -23.82 -47.29 -0.83
C GLY A 205 -24.71 -46.03 -0.74
N ASN A 206 -25.78 -46.10 0.05
CA ASN A 206 -26.62 -44.93 0.31
C ASN A 206 -25.95 -44.01 1.32
N ILE A 207 -26.22 -42.71 1.17
CA ILE A 207 -26.01 -41.76 2.26
C ILE A 207 -27.10 -42.04 3.31
N LYS A 208 -26.78 -41.89 4.59
CA LYS A 208 -27.72 -42.09 5.71
C LYS A 208 -28.01 -40.83 6.47
N SER A 209 -26.97 -40.05 6.71
CA SER A 209 -27.15 -38.74 7.32
C SER A 209 -26.11 -37.74 6.84
N LEU A 210 -26.46 -36.47 6.92
CA LEU A 210 -25.58 -35.34 6.71
C LEU A 210 -25.75 -34.38 7.89
N LYS A 211 -24.65 -33.90 8.49
CA LYS A 211 -24.65 -32.99 9.63
C LYS A 211 -23.79 -31.77 9.34
N LEU A 212 -24.33 -30.56 9.44
CA LEU A 212 -23.54 -29.31 9.48
C LEU A 212 -23.26 -28.95 10.93
N MET A 213 -21.99 -28.80 11.32
CA MET A 213 -21.56 -28.59 12.71
C MET A 213 -21.15 -27.14 12.97
N GLY A 214 -21.27 -26.70 14.22
CA GLY A 214 -20.77 -25.38 14.65
C GLY A 214 -21.60 -24.20 14.16
N MET A 215 -22.86 -24.43 13.79
CA MET A 215 -23.79 -23.39 13.36
C MET A 215 -24.54 -22.82 14.57
N PRO A 216 -24.50 -21.49 14.79
CA PRO A 216 -25.40 -20.81 15.71
C PRO A 216 -26.86 -21.10 15.36
N ASP A 217 -27.69 -21.27 16.38
CA ASP A 217 -29.14 -21.51 16.24
C ASP A 217 -29.98 -20.27 16.63
N GLN A 218 -29.34 -19.17 17.02
CA GLN A 218 -30.01 -17.92 17.38
C GLN A 218 -29.36 -16.72 16.69
N CYS A 219 -30.21 -15.80 16.25
CA CYS A 219 -29.83 -14.49 15.70
C CYS A 219 -30.39 -13.40 16.61
N THR A 220 -29.55 -12.49 17.11
CA THR A 220 -29.95 -11.38 17.99
C THR A 220 -29.70 -10.05 17.30
N LEU A 221 -30.77 -9.32 17.03
CA LEU A 221 -30.75 -7.93 16.56
C LEU A 221 -30.69 -6.99 17.76
N THR A 222 -29.74 -6.06 17.76
CA THR A 222 -29.63 -4.98 18.73
C THR A 222 -30.02 -3.67 18.07
N LEU A 223 -31.04 -3.02 18.62
CA LEU A 223 -31.47 -1.68 18.24
C LEU A 223 -30.75 -0.64 19.10
N PRO A 224 -30.14 0.39 18.48
CA PRO A 224 -29.46 1.44 19.20
C PRO A 224 -30.48 2.33 19.93
N LYS A 225 -30.14 2.83 21.12
CA LYS A 225 -30.96 3.80 21.88
C LYS A 225 -30.14 5.05 22.17
N GLY A 226 -30.74 6.23 22.04
CA GLY A 226 -30.07 7.50 22.30
C GLY A 226 -29.35 8.08 21.08
N ALA A 227 -28.74 9.26 21.22
CA ALA A 227 -28.16 10.00 20.09
C ALA A 227 -26.79 9.49 19.63
N GLU A 228 -26.09 8.69 20.45
CA GLU A 228 -24.68 8.32 20.23
C GLU A 228 -24.50 7.11 19.31
N ASN A 229 -25.44 6.16 19.27
CA ASN A 229 -25.40 5.00 18.38
C ASN A 229 -26.36 5.20 17.20
N THR A 230 -25.85 5.07 15.97
CA THR A 230 -26.62 5.35 14.74
C THR A 230 -27.04 4.11 13.96
N GLU A 231 -26.49 2.93 14.29
CA GLU A 231 -26.65 1.70 13.50
C GLU A 231 -27.15 0.52 14.37
N CYS A 232 -27.90 -0.38 13.73
CA CYS A 232 -28.30 -1.68 14.26
C CYS A 232 -27.11 -2.65 14.22
N SER A 233 -27.12 -3.67 15.09
CA SER A 233 -26.12 -4.74 15.02
C SER A 233 -26.74 -6.13 15.18
N ILE A 234 -26.19 -7.11 14.47
CA ILE A 234 -26.62 -8.50 14.54
C ILE A 234 -25.53 -9.34 15.20
N VAL A 235 -25.92 -10.21 16.13
CA VAL A 235 -25.04 -11.18 16.78
C VAL A 235 -25.67 -12.57 16.68
N TYR A 236 -24.91 -13.54 16.20
CA TYR A 236 -25.33 -14.94 16.17
C TYR A 236 -24.78 -15.67 17.39
N SER A 237 -25.62 -16.49 18.02
CA SER A 237 -25.26 -17.19 19.27
C SER A 237 -25.98 -18.53 19.40
N GLY A 238 -25.58 -19.29 20.42
CA GLY A 238 -26.09 -20.63 20.70
C GLY A 238 -25.30 -21.74 20.00
N ASN A 239 -25.57 -22.98 20.41
CA ASN A 239 -24.86 -24.19 19.98
C ASN A 239 -25.83 -25.22 19.35
N GLY A 240 -27.04 -24.79 18.98
CA GLY A 240 -28.18 -25.70 18.86
C GLY A 240 -28.43 -26.34 17.50
N ASN A 241 -27.69 -26.03 16.44
CA ASN A 241 -27.98 -26.59 15.11
C ASN A 241 -26.81 -27.40 14.55
N THR A 242 -26.63 -28.61 15.07
CA THR A 242 -26.10 -29.71 14.24
C THR A 242 -27.21 -30.08 13.27
N MET A 243 -27.16 -29.61 12.02
CA MET A 243 -28.25 -29.88 11.08
C MET A 243 -28.20 -31.31 10.58
N VAL A 244 -28.87 -32.23 11.27
CA VAL A 244 -28.96 -33.65 10.89
C VAL A 244 -30.06 -33.85 9.85
N TYR A 245 -29.68 -34.14 8.61
CA TYR A 245 -30.59 -34.56 7.57
C TYR A 245 -30.42 -36.04 7.29
N SER A 246 -31.51 -36.80 7.31
CA SER A 246 -31.53 -38.16 6.75
C SER A 246 -31.82 -38.08 5.25
N CYS A 247 -30.88 -38.50 4.41
CA CYS A 247 -31.10 -38.61 2.97
C CYS A 247 -30.77 -40.03 2.51
N ASP A 248 -31.79 -40.87 2.31
CA ASP A 248 -31.63 -42.23 1.76
C ASP A 248 -31.43 -42.21 0.24
N SER A 249 -30.56 -41.32 -0.26
CA SER A 249 -30.26 -41.18 -1.68
C SER A 249 -28.96 -41.93 -2.03
N PRO A 250 -28.95 -42.72 -3.12
CA PRO A 250 -27.71 -43.32 -3.61
C PRO A 250 -26.82 -42.25 -4.25
N VAL A 251 -25.52 -42.37 -4.07
CA VAL A 251 -24.56 -41.49 -4.75
C VAL A 251 -24.51 -41.84 -6.24
N LYS A 252 -24.95 -40.92 -7.10
CA LYS A 252 -25.05 -41.13 -8.56
C LYS A 252 -23.69 -41.06 -9.27
N ASP A 253 -23.51 -41.91 -10.29
CA ASP A 253 -22.29 -42.04 -11.10
C ASP A 253 -22.15 -40.92 -12.14
N GLY A 254 -20.99 -40.27 -12.16
CA GLY A 254 -20.62 -39.27 -13.16
C GLY A 254 -20.91 -37.83 -12.74
N PHE A 255 -20.01 -36.94 -13.16
CA PHE A 255 -20.01 -35.51 -12.79
C PHE A 255 -21.27 -34.76 -13.25
N ASP A 256 -21.90 -35.20 -14.35
CA ASP A 256 -23.12 -34.60 -14.90
C ASP A 256 -24.41 -35.10 -14.20
N ASN A 257 -24.32 -36.12 -13.34
CA ASN A 257 -25.48 -36.80 -12.76
C ASN A 257 -25.65 -36.53 -11.25
N LYS A 258 -25.49 -35.29 -10.78
CA LYS A 258 -25.63 -34.98 -9.34
C LYS A 258 -27.06 -35.17 -8.81
N GLU A 259 -27.17 -35.58 -7.55
CA GLU A 259 -28.41 -35.76 -6.80
C GLU A 259 -28.61 -34.61 -5.81
N LEU A 260 -29.80 -34.01 -5.76
CA LEU A 260 -30.16 -33.06 -4.71
C LEU A 260 -30.44 -33.82 -3.41
N LEU A 261 -29.60 -33.62 -2.41
CA LEU A 261 -29.76 -34.23 -1.08
C LEU A 261 -30.66 -33.38 -0.18
N LYS A 262 -30.59 -32.06 -0.32
CA LYS A 262 -31.38 -31.11 0.47
C LYS A 262 -31.59 -29.81 -0.30
N GLU A 263 -32.84 -29.36 -0.32
CA GLU A 263 -33.27 -28.05 -0.85
C GLU A 263 -32.82 -26.93 0.10
N TRP A 264 -33.62 -25.88 0.33
CA TRP A 264 -33.17 -24.68 1.01
C TRP A 264 -33.11 -24.81 2.53
N ILE A 265 -32.04 -24.27 3.10
CA ILE A 265 -31.80 -24.22 4.53
C ILE A 265 -31.27 -22.84 4.91
N ALA A 266 -31.85 -22.21 5.93
CA ALA A 266 -31.31 -20.99 6.50
C ALA A 266 -30.21 -21.29 7.52
N ALA A 267 -29.10 -20.57 7.47
CA ALA A 267 -28.08 -20.62 8.50
C ALA A 267 -27.44 -19.25 8.75
N ALA A 268 -26.74 -19.13 9.88
CA ALA A 268 -25.98 -17.93 10.20
C ALA A 268 -24.82 -17.73 9.19
N PRO A 269 -24.61 -16.50 8.68
CA PRO A 269 -23.46 -16.15 7.83
C PRO A 269 -22.14 -16.25 8.60
N GLU A 270 -21.03 -15.84 7.97
CA GLU A 270 -19.74 -15.69 8.64
C GLU A 270 -19.88 -14.82 9.90
N VAL A 271 -19.28 -15.29 10.99
CA VAL A 271 -19.14 -14.54 12.24
C VAL A 271 -17.66 -14.50 12.56
N ASP A 272 -17.13 -13.31 12.85
CA ASP A 272 -15.72 -13.09 13.14
C ASP A 272 -15.15 -14.18 14.06
N GLY A 273 -14.17 -14.94 13.54
CA GLY A 273 -13.43 -15.95 14.30
C GLY A 273 -13.91 -17.41 14.19
N LEU A 274 -14.86 -17.75 13.31
CA LEU A 274 -15.33 -19.15 13.18
C LEU A 274 -14.69 -19.98 12.05
N GLY A 275 -13.97 -19.40 11.09
CA GLY A 275 -13.00 -20.08 10.21
C GLY A 275 -13.53 -21.12 9.21
N LEU A 276 -14.20 -22.19 9.64
CA LEU A 276 -14.65 -23.34 8.83
C LEU A 276 -16.06 -23.80 9.23
N LEU A 277 -16.79 -24.38 8.28
CA LEU A 277 -18.03 -25.13 8.49
C LEU A 277 -17.74 -26.63 8.31
N ASP A 278 -17.93 -27.43 9.35
CA ASP A 278 -17.73 -28.88 9.26
C ASP A 278 -19.00 -29.60 8.82
N ILE A 279 -18.83 -30.57 7.95
CA ILE A 279 -19.87 -31.43 7.40
C ILE A 279 -19.50 -32.87 7.77
N VAL A 280 -20.45 -33.59 8.37
CA VAL A 280 -20.31 -35.02 8.65
C VAL A 280 -21.32 -35.79 7.80
N VAL A 281 -20.83 -36.71 6.97
CA VAL A 281 -21.65 -37.52 6.07
C VAL A 281 -21.56 -38.98 6.49
N THR A 282 -22.68 -39.63 6.76
CA THR A 282 -22.72 -41.07 7.09
C THR A 282 -23.12 -41.87 5.87
N THR A 283 -22.41 -42.95 5.54
CA THR A 283 -22.71 -43.83 4.41
C THR A 283 -22.87 -45.30 4.84
N GLU A 284 -23.71 -46.05 4.14
CA GLU A 284 -23.95 -47.49 4.42
C GLU A 284 -22.77 -48.39 4.06
N GLY A 285 -21.90 -47.96 3.13
CA GLY A 285 -20.80 -48.78 2.60
C GLY A 285 -21.28 -49.96 1.74
N GLY A 286 -20.71 -50.11 0.53
CA GLY A 286 -20.92 -51.31 -0.29
C GLY A 286 -20.05 -52.49 0.15
N SER A 287 -20.15 -53.64 -0.52
CA SER A 287 -19.38 -54.86 -0.23
C SER A 287 -17.85 -54.74 -0.34
N THR A 288 -17.32 -53.60 -0.79
CA THR A 288 -15.89 -53.27 -0.90
C THR A 288 -15.49 -51.94 -0.23
N GLY A 289 -16.43 -51.22 0.40
CA GLY A 289 -16.19 -49.92 1.03
C GLY A 289 -16.52 -49.95 2.53
N THR A 290 -15.88 -49.08 3.32
CA THR A 290 -16.10 -49.00 4.76
C THR A 290 -17.35 -48.15 5.05
N ALA A 291 -18.37 -48.75 5.67
CA ALA A 291 -19.50 -48.02 6.26
C ALA A 291 -18.97 -47.09 7.37
N GLY A 292 -19.45 -45.84 7.45
CA GLY A 292 -18.93 -44.92 8.47
C GLY A 292 -19.35 -43.46 8.32
N GLU A 293 -19.03 -42.67 9.34
CA GLU A 293 -19.08 -41.20 9.31
C GLU A 293 -17.81 -40.65 8.65
N HIS A 294 -17.99 -39.67 7.78
CA HIS A 294 -16.96 -39.02 7.00
C HIS A 294 -17.02 -37.52 7.30
N GLU A 295 -15.95 -36.99 7.88
CA GLU A 295 -15.87 -35.58 8.26
C GLU A 295 -15.05 -34.79 7.25
N LEU A 296 -15.58 -33.65 6.84
CA LEU A 296 -14.93 -32.70 5.95
C LEU A 296 -15.30 -31.27 6.36
N SER A 297 -14.51 -30.29 5.93
CA SER A 297 -14.72 -28.89 6.31
C SER A 297 -14.64 -27.99 5.08
N ILE A 298 -15.50 -26.98 5.03
CA ILE A 298 -15.52 -25.94 3.97
C ILE A 298 -15.25 -24.57 4.59
N ALA A 299 -14.65 -23.66 3.81
CA ALA A 299 -14.48 -22.27 4.23
C ALA A 299 -15.85 -21.64 4.51
N ARG A 300 -15.93 -20.81 5.57
CA ARG A 300 -17.18 -20.25 6.07
C ARG A 300 -17.29 -18.76 5.76
N ASP A 301 -17.08 -18.40 4.50
CA ASP A 301 -17.09 -17.02 4.00
C ASP A 301 -18.49 -16.62 3.50
N PHE A 302 -19.53 -17.04 4.22
CA PHE A 302 -20.92 -16.86 3.82
C PHE A 302 -21.42 -15.47 4.18
N LYS A 303 -22.08 -14.80 3.25
CA LYS A 303 -22.56 -13.44 3.44
C LYS A 303 -24.06 -13.42 3.74
N PRO A 304 -24.53 -12.51 4.62
CA PRO A 304 -25.96 -12.33 4.86
C PRO A 304 -26.66 -11.94 3.54
N GLY A 305 -27.80 -12.55 3.25
CA GLY A 305 -28.56 -12.35 2.02
C GLY A 305 -28.09 -13.15 0.80
N TYR A 306 -27.09 -14.03 0.96
CA TYR A 306 -26.59 -14.89 -0.12
C TYR A 306 -27.11 -16.31 0.00
N ALA A 307 -27.26 -16.97 -1.14
CA ALA A 307 -27.59 -18.38 -1.25
C ALA A 307 -26.42 -19.17 -1.85
N TYR A 308 -26.27 -20.43 -1.41
CA TYR A 308 -25.15 -21.28 -1.77
C TYR A 308 -25.60 -22.71 -2.09
N ASP A 309 -24.94 -23.37 -3.05
CA ASP A 309 -25.01 -24.83 -3.20
C ASP A 309 -23.74 -25.46 -2.63
N ILE A 310 -23.91 -26.43 -1.73
CA ILE A 310 -22.83 -27.30 -1.23
C ILE A 310 -22.84 -28.59 -2.04
N ILE A 311 -21.74 -28.97 -2.66
CA ILE A 311 -21.68 -30.10 -3.58
C ILE A 311 -20.69 -31.14 -3.04
N LEU A 312 -21.20 -32.30 -2.62
CA LEU A 312 -20.43 -33.42 -2.11
C LEU A 312 -19.95 -34.34 -3.24
N ARG A 313 -18.64 -34.55 -3.32
CA ARG A 313 -17.94 -35.32 -4.36
C ARG A 313 -17.32 -36.55 -3.72
N PHE A 314 -17.91 -37.71 -4.02
CA PHE A 314 -17.48 -39.00 -3.48
C PHE A 314 -16.45 -39.62 -4.43
N SER A 315 -15.22 -39.78 -3.94
CA SER A 315 -14.10 -40.27 -4.75
C SER A 315 -14.03 -41.80 -4.78
N ASP A 316 -13.32 -42.35 -5.76
CA ASP A 316 -13.14 -43.80 -5.89
C ASP A 316 -12.16 -44.41 -4.85
N ASN A 317 -11.60 -43.56 -3.98
CA ASN A 317 -10.60 -43.96 -2.97
C ASN A 317 -11.14 -43.86 -1.54
N GLY A 318 -12.45 -43.65 -1.35
CA GLY A 318 -13.04 -43.58 -0.01
C GLY A 318 -12.93 -42.20 0.67
N VAL A 319 -12.76 -41.13 -0.10
CA VAL A 319 -12.75 -39.73 0.38
C VAL A 319 -13.94 -38.94 -0.17
N ILE A 320 -14.55 -38.08 0.64
CA ILE A 320 -15.63 -37.14 0.24
C ILE A 320 -15.07 -35.71 0.29
N ASN A 321 -15.18 -34.98 -0.83
CA ASN A 321 -14.87 -33.54 -0.88
C ASN A 321 -16.17 -32.73 -0.90
N ALA A 322 -16.19 -31.53 -0.33
CA ALA A 322 -17.30 -30.58 -0.52
C ALA A 322 -16.82 -29.36 -1.30
N ASP A 323 -17.65 -28.93 -2.24
CA ASP A 323 -17.55 -27.64 -2.91
C ASP A 323 -18.65 -26.71 -2.41
N VAL A 324 -18.43 -25.40 -2.50
CA VAL A 324 -19.46 -24.40 -2.21
C VAL A 324 -19.45 -23.34 -3.29
N GLN A 325 -20.62 -23.09 -3.87
CA GLN A 325 -20.79 -22.06 -4.89
C GLN A 325 -21.95 -21.15 -4.53
N ILE A 326 -21.89 -19.89 -4.97
CA ILE A 326 -23.03 -18.99 -4.89
C ILE A 326 -24.11 -19.53 -5.83
N ALA A 327 -25.33 -19.63 -5.32
CA ALA A 327 -26.47 -20.17 -6.01
C ALA A 327 -27.56 -19.11 -6.20
N ASP A 328 -28.33 -19.27 -7.27
CA ASP A 328 -29.62 -18.60 -7.39
C ASP A 328 -30.59 -19.30 -6.44
N TRP A 329 -31.25 -18.54 -5.56
CA TRP A 329 -32.19 -19.10 -4.59
C TRP A 329 -33.49 -19.69 -5.27
N THR A 330 -33.60 -19.84 -6.61
CA THR A 330 -34.88 -20.23 -7.27
C THR A 330 -35.34 -21.68 -6.99
N ASP A 331 -36.66 -21.91 -6.91
CA ASP A 331 -37.26 -23.25 -6.98
C ASP A 331 -37.13 -23.83 -8.41
N GLY A 332 -36.54 -25.03 -8.52
CA GLY A 332 -36.72 -25.90 -9.71
C GLY A 332 -35.91 -25.57 -10.98
N GLY A 333 -34.78 -24.87 -10.91
CA GLY A 333 -33.87 -24.67 -12.06
C GLY A 333 -32.64 -25.57 -12.04
N ASP A 334 -32.44 -26.38 -13.09
CA ASP A 334 -31.23 -27.18 -13.29
C ASP A 334 -29.96 -26.32 -13.20
N VAL A 335 -28.98 -26.85 -12.46
CA VAL A 335 -27.74 -26.15 -12.16
C VAL A 335 -26.92 -25.95 -13.43
N ASN A 336 -26.46 -24.72 -13.63
CA ASN A 336 -25.49 -24.30 -14.64
C ASN A 336 -24.36 -25.34 -14.77
N SER A 337 -24.15 -25.91 -15.95
CA SER A 337 -23.17 -26.97 -16.22
C SER A 337 -21.71 -26.50 -16.29
N ASP A 338 -21.44 -25.22 -16.01
CA ASP A 338 -20.12 -24.62 -16.15
C ASP A 338 -19.68 -23.98 -14.81
N ILE A 339 -18.96 -24.73 -13.97
CA ILE A 339 -18.30 -24.19 -12.76
C ILE A 339 -16.82 -24.55 -12.75
N ASN A 340 -15.98 -23.50 -12.60
CA ASN A 340 -14.52 -23.54 -12.45
C ASN A 340 -14.12 -24.03 -11.04
N ILE A 341 -13.45 -25.17 -10.96
CA ILE A 341 -12.88 -25.88 -9.80
C ILE A 341 -11.74 -25.09 -9.12
N SER A 342 -11.13 -24.13 -9.82
CA SER A 342 -9.90 -23.46 -9.40
C SER A 342 -10.04 -22.26 -8.45
N SER A 343 -11.25 -21.90 -7.99
CA SER A 343 -11.49 -20.77 -7.07
C SER A 343 -11.52 -21.13 -5.58
N THR A 344 -11.30 -22.40 -5.21
CA THR A 344 -11.40 -22.93 -3.82
C THR A 344 -10.08 -23.40 -3.23
N PHE A 345 -8.98 -23.32 -3.99
CA PHE A 345 -7.62 -23.60 -3.56
C PHE A 345 -6.85 -22.28 -3.46
N TYR A 346 -5.92 -22.18 -2.52
CA TYR A 346 -5.01 -21.03 -2.46
C TYR A 346 -4.09 -21.06 -3.69
N ASP A 347 -4.40 -20.20 -4.65
CA ASP A 347 -3.67 -20.14 -5.91
C ASP A 347 -2.36 -19.36 -5.74
N LEU A 348 -1.27 -20.11 -5.67
CA LEU A 348 0.10 -19.62 -5.53
C LEU A 348 0.56 -18.80 -6.74
N SER A 349 -0.15 -18.90 -7.87
CA SER A 349 0.14 -18.15 -9.10
C SER A 349 -0.69 -16.87 -9.29
N THR A 350 -1.55 -16.52 -8.33
CA THR A 350 -2.42 -15.33 -8.40
C THR A 350 -1.66 -14.04 -8.63
N THR A 351 -0.47 -13.90 -8.03
CA THR A 351 0.38 -12.70 -8.13
C THR A 351 1.45 -12.81 -9.21
N GLY A 352 1.45 -13.90 -9.98
CA GLY A 352 2.42 -14.21 -11.01
C GLY A 352 2.83 -15.67 -11.00
N THR A 353 3.31 -16.18 -12.13
CA THR A 353 3.82 -17.55 -12.24
C THR A 353 5.34 -17.58 -11.98
N ALA A 354 5.87 -18.71 -11.52
CA ALA A 354 7.30 -18.92 -11.27
C ALA A 354 7.69 -20.40 -11.38
N ASN A 355 8.98 -20.70 -11.27
CA ASN A 355 9.49 -22.09 -11.19
C ASN A 355 9.53 -22.62 -9.75
N CYS A 356 9.41 -21.74 -8.76
CA CYS A 356 9.31 -22.09 -7.35
C CYS A 356 8.09 -21.44 -6.69
N TYR A 357 7.38 -22.18 -5.84
CA TYR A 357 6.33 -21.64 -4.99
C TYR A 357 6.60 -21.97 -3.52
N ILE A 358 6.36 -21.00 -2.64
CA ILE A 358 6.58 -21.13 -1.19
C ILE A 358 5.27 -21.50 -0.51
N VAL A 359 5.31 -22.53 0.33
CA VAL A 359 4.19 -22.97 1.17
C VAL A 359 4.60 -22.86 2.63
N SER A 360 3.97 -21.92 3.35
CA SER A 360 4.32 -21.60 4.74
C SER A 360 3.27 -22.01 5.76
N SER A 361 2.26 -22.78 5.34
CA SER A 361 1.19 -23.23 6.22
C SER A 361 0.67 -24.58 5.78
N ALA A 362 0.23 -25.38 6.74
CA ALA A 362 -0.34 -26.69 6.51
C ALA A 362 -1.88 -26.65 6.58
N ASN A 363 -2.53 -27.78 6.30
CA ASN A 363 -3.99 -27.94 6.37
C ASN A 363 -4.73 -26.92 5.47
N PHE A 364 -4.18 -26.68 4.28
CA PHE A 364 -4.75 -25.88 3.19
C PHE A 364 -4.59 -26.61 1.86
N GLY A 365 -5.57 -26.45 0.97
CA GLY A 365 -5.46 -26.83 -0.43
C GLY A 365 -4.76 -25.71 -1.22
N TYR A 366 -3.72 -26.08 -1.95
CA TYR A 366 -2.96 -25.20 -2.83
C TYR A 366 -3.15 -25.54 -4.30
N CYS A 367 -3.10 -24.53 -5.16
CA CYS A 367 -2.99 -24.73 -6.59
C CYS A 367 -2.04 -23.72 -7.24
N PHE A 368 -1.62 -24.00 -8.48
CA PHE A 368 -0.94 -23.02 -9.32
C PHE A 368 -1.16 -23.33 -10.80
N ASN A 369 -1.06 -22.30 -11.64
CA ASN A 369 -1.15 -22.42 -13.09
C ASN A 369 0.05 -23.21 -13.65
N ALA A 370 -0.23 -24.37 -14.23
CA ALA A 370 0.75 -25.26 -14.86
C ALA A 370 0.79 -25.13 -16.39
N THR A 371 0.03 -24.20 -16.97
CA THR A 371 0.03 -23.90 -18.42
C THR A 371 1.09 -22.88 -18.83
N VAL A 372 1.89 -22.37 -17.90
CA VAL A 372 2.91 -21.34 -18.16
C VAL A 372 4.24 -21.80 -17.60
N LYS A 373 5.28 -21.87 -18.45
CA LYS A 373 6.66 -22.13 -18.04
C LYS A 373 7.18 -20.98 -17.18
N GLY A 374 7.65 -21.28 -15.96
CA GLY A 374 8.21 -20.27 -15.06
C GLY A 374 7.32 -19.04 -14.92
N ASN A 375 7.87 -17.84 -15.19
CA ASN A 375 7.11 -16.58 -15.18
C ASN A 375 6.49 -16.19 -16.53
N GLY A 376 6.53 -17.08 -17.53
CA GLY A 376 6.00 -16.84 -18.86
C GLY A 376 6.82 -15.88 -19.74
N ASN A 377 7.95 -15.34 -19.25
CA ASN A 377 8.74 -14.37 -19.97
C ASN A 377 9.80 -15.05 -20.86
N SER A 378 9.52 -15.13 -22.16
CA SER A 378 10.46 -15.60 -23.19
C SER A 378 11.13 -14.48 -23.99
N ALA A 379 10.79 -13.21 -23.74
CA ALA A 379 11.20 -12.08 -24.59
C ALA A 379 12.72 -11.90 -24.68
N ALA A 380 13.45 -12.25 -23.61
CA ALA A 380 14.92 -12.17 -23.58
C ALA A 380 15.61 -13.36 -24.27
N LEU A 381 14.88 -14.42 -24.63
CA LEU A 381 15.46 -15.69 -25.10
C LEU A 381 15.47 -15.85 -26.63
N GLY A 382 15.02 -14.83 -27.37
CA GLY A 382 14.89 -14.82 -28.83
C GLY A 382 13.50 -15.30 -29.31
N GLY A 383 13.11 -14.87 -30.52
CA GLY A 383 11.81 -15.19 -31.09
C GLY A 383 11.63 -16.69 -31.36
N GLY A 384 10.51 -17.26 -30.91
CA GLY A 384 10.12 -18.66 -31.20
C GLY A 384 10.06 -19.59 -29.99
N ILE A 385 10.42 -19.16 -28.78
CA ILE A 385 10.27 -19.97 -27.57
C ILE A 385 8.87 -19.79 -27.00
N ASP A 386 8.08 -20.87 -27.02
CA ASP A 386 6.75 -20.91 -26.44
C ASP A 386 6.82 -21.05 -24.92
N ALA A 387 6.19 -20.08 -24.24
CA ALA A 387 6.04 -20.05 -22.79
C ALA A 387 4.81 -20.83 -22.32
N VAL A 388 3.93 -21.23 -23.24
CA VAL A 388 2.71 -21.98 -22.95
C VAL A 388 3.00 -23.48 -22.87
N LEU A 389 2.32 -24.16 -21.95
CA LEU A 389 2.35 -25.61 -21.76
C LEU A 389 0.94 -26.18 -21.93
N ALA A 390 0.85 -27.39 -22.45
CA ALA A 390 -0.39 -28.17 -22.52
C ALA A 390 -0.30 -29.48 -21.71
N PRO A 391 -0.07 -29.42 -20.38
CA PRO A 391 0.14 -30.61 -19.57
C PRO A 391 -1.17 -31.40 -19.40
N LYS A 392 -1.03 -32.71 -19.19
CA LYS A 392 -2.13 -33.66 -18.97
C LYS A 392 -2.10 -34.28 -17.59
N THR A 393 -0.93 -34.69 -17.12
CA THR A 393 -0.75 -35.27 -15.79
C THR A 393 0.34 -34.55 -15.03
N VAL A 394 0.34 -34.75 -13.72
CA VAL A 394 1.36 -34.24 -12.79
C VAL A 394 1.76 -35.39 -11.88
N GLU A 395 3.07 -35.49 -11.59
CA GLU A 395 3.64 -36.48 -10.69
C GLU A 395 4.69 -35.85 -9.77
N ILE A 396 4.87 -36.46 -8.60
CA ILE A 396 5.96 -36.13 -7.68
C ILE A 396 7.21 -36.87 -8.17
N ILE A 397 8.21 -36.14 -8.65
CA ILE A 397 9.50 -36.71 -9.04
C ILE A 397 10.26 -37.14 -7.79
N TRP A 398 10.27 -36.28 -6.77
CA TRP A 398 10.76 -36.59 -5.43
C TRP A 398 10.18 -35.63 -4.39
N SER A 399 10.15 -36.07 -3.14
CA SER A 399 9.69 -35.27 -1.99
C SER A 399 10.55 -35.56 -0.76
N GLU A 400 10.84 -34.51 0.01
CA GLU A 400 11.41 -34.58 1.37
C GLU A 400 10.31 -34.45 2.45
N VAL A 401 9.07 -34.17 2.04
CA VAL A 401 7.93 -33.89 2.92
C VAL A 401 6.88 -34.99 2.75
N ALA A 402 6.73 -35.84 3.78
CA ALA A 402 5.80 -36.98 3.75
C ALA A 402 4.32 -36.55 3.80
N GLU A 403 4.09 -35.34 4.30
CA GLU A 403 2.78 -34.69 4.42
C GLU A 403 2.29 -34.05 3.10
N PHE A 404 3.16 -33.94 2.09
CA PHE A 404 2.77 -33.42 0.78
C PHE A 404 2.03 -34.48 -0.03
N ARG A 405 0.89 -34.13 -0.61
CA ARG A 405 0.11 -35.00 -1.48
C ARG A 405 -0.47 -34.22 -2.66
N LEU A 406 -0.41 -34.81 -3.85
CA LEU A 406 -1.22 -34.35 -4.98
C LEU A 406 -2.68 -34.75 -4.72
N GLU A 407 -3.60 -33.83 -4.96
CA GLU A 407 -5.03 -34.12 -4.85
C GLU A 407 -5.50 -35.10 -5.92
N ILE A 408 -4.99 -34.87 -7.13
CA ILE A 408 -5.19 -35.72 -8.28
C ILE A 408 -3.96 -35.63 -9.18
N ASN A 409 -3.55 -36.77 -9.75
CA ASN A 409 -2.44 -36.83 -10.71
C ASN A 409 -2.89 -36.39 -12.11
N LYS A 410 -3.66 -35.29 -12.20
CA LYS A 410 -4.19 -34.72 -13.43
C LYS A 410 -4.16 -33.20 -13.35
N ILE A 411 -4.09 -32.56 -14.52
CA ILE A 411 -4.24 -31.12 -14.64
C ILE A 411 -5.73 -30.78 -14.70
N VAL A 412 -6.19 -29.91 -13.80
CA VAL A 412 -7.58 -29.45 -13.71
C VAL A 412 -7.61 -27.97 -14.03
N GLU A 413 -8.31 -27.56 -15.09
CA GLU A 413 -8.37 -26.15 -15.53
C GLU A 413 -6.99 -25.51 -15.76
N GLY A 414 -6.03 -26.30 -16.23
CA GLY A 414 -4.66 -25.82 -16.41
C GLY A 414 -3.86 -25.69 -15.11
N LYS A 415 -4.39 -26.10 -13.96
CA LYS A 415 -3.72 -26.01 -12.66
C LYS A 415 -3.31 -27.37 -12.10
N VAL A 416 -2.27 -27.36 -11.29
CA VAL A 416 -1.88 -28.47 -10.38
C VAL A 416 -2.49 -28.20 -9.02
N LEU A 417 -3.07 -29.24 -8.38
CA LEU A 417 -3.73 -29.16 -7.09
C LEU A 417 -3.03 -30.09 -6.09
N PHE A 418 -2.73 -29.60 -4.90
CA PHE A 418 -2.04 -30.37 -3.85
C PHE A 418 -2.37 -29.86 -2.44
N ASN A 419 -2.04 -30.67 -1.44
CA ASN A 419 -2.17 -30.33 -0.02
C ASN A 419 -0.88 -30.64 0.75
N VAL A 420 -0.75 -29.99 1.91
CA VAL A 420 0.28 -30.28 2.91
C VAL A 420 -0.39 -30.51 4.25
N ASP A 421 -0.34 -31.74 4.77
CA ASP A 421 -0.98 -32.12 6.03
C ASP A 421 -0.27 -31.47 7.24
N GLY A 422 -1.05 -30.88 8.14
CA GLY A 422 -0.55 -30.25 9.37
C GLY A 422 -0.87 -31.06 10.61
N ASN A 423 -0.57 -30.50 11.78
CA ASN A 423 -1.04 -31.07 13.04
C ASN A 423 -2.56 -31.08 13.09
N THR A 424 -3.08 -32.15 13.70
CA THR A 424 -4.52 -32.33 13.87
C THR A 424 -4.77 -32.87 15.27
N THR A 425 -5.72 -32.27 15.98
CA THR A 425 -6.20 -32.81 17.26
C THR A 425 -7.54 -33.47 17.03
N THR A 426 -7.70 -34.69 17.50
CA THR A 426 -8.98 -35.38 17.48
C THR A 426 -9.67 -35.11 18.80
N ASP A 427 -10.85 -34.52 18.76
CA ASP A 427 -11.69 -34.38 19.95
C ASP A 427 -12.05 -35.80 20.47
N PRO A 428 -11.65 -36.14 21.70
CA PRO A 428 -11.83 -37.49 22.24
C PRO A 428 -13.30 -37.85 22.54
N ILE A 429 -14.21 -36.88 22.52
CA ILE A 429 -15.65 -37.04 22.78
C ILE A 429 -16.42 -37.06 21.47
N THR A 430 -16.10 -36.17 20.53
CA THR A 430 -16.85 -36.02 19.27
C THR A 430 -16.23 -36.77 18.09
N GLY A 431 -14.97 -37.20 18.18
CA GLY A 431 -14.22 -37.79 17.06
C GLY A 431 -13.73 -36.76 16.04
N LYS A 432 -14.09 -35.48 16.23
CA LYS A 432 -13.83 -34.39 15.30
C LYS A 432 -12.34 -34.14 15.12
N ILE A 433 -11.86 -34.13 13.87
CA ILE A 433 -10.47 -33.76 13.56
C ILE A 433 -10.38 -32.24 13.38
N ASP A 434 -9.85 -31.54 14.38
CA ASP A 434 -9.52 -30.13 14.31
C ASP A 434 -8.25 -29.91 13.48
N ARG A 435 -8.38 -29.08 12.43
CA ARG A 435 -7.31 -28.68 11.49
C ARG A 435 -7.02 -27.18 11.56
N SER A 436 -7.41 -26.53 12.65
CA SER A 436 -7.17 -25.12 12.93
C SER A 436 -5.69 -24.80 13.10
N ASP A 437 -4.88 -25.78 13.55
CA ASP A 437 -3.43 -25.67 13.57
C ASP A 437 -2.88 -25.67 12.14
N LYS A 438 -2.35 -24.52 11.72
CA LYS A 438 -1.75 -24.30 10.41
C LYS A 438 -0.23 -24.48 10.42
N SER A 439 0.35 -24.94 11.53
CA SER A 439 1.77 -25.24 11.62
C SER A 439 2.16 -26.42 10.71
N LEU A 440 3.32 -26.28 10.07
CA LEU A 440 3.93 -27.33 9.29
C LEU A 440 4.44 -28.44 10.24
N LYS A 441 4.06 -29.69 9.97
CA LYS A 441 4.64 -30.87 10.66
C LYS A 441 6.11 -31.08 10.31
N SER A 442 6.45 -30.82 9.06
CA SER A 442 7.80 -30.91 8.53
C SER A 442 8.01 -29.83 7.46
N GLU A 443 9.25 -29.40 7.32
CA GLU A 443 9.71 -28.47 6.29
C GLU A 443 10.62 -29.23 5.33
N GLY A 444 10.63 -28.84 4.07
CA GLY A 444 11.44 -29.49 3.04
C GLY A 444 11.04 -29.11 1.62
N ASN A 445 11.51 -29.91 0.67
CA ASN A 445 11.38 -29.61 -0.75
C ASN A 445 10.61 -30.71 -1.49
N VAL A 446 9.82 -30.30 -2.49
CA VAL A 446 9.14 -31.22 -3.41
C VAL A 446 9.42 -30.78 -4.84
N LEU A 447 9.76 -31.74 -5.71
CA LEU A 447 9.87 -31.49 -7.14
C LEU A 447 8.71 -32.17 -7.86
N LEU A 448 7.90 -31.36 -8.55
CA LEU A 448 6.79 -31.81 -9.37
C LEU A 448 7.20 -31.80 -10.84
N GLY A 449 6.84 -32.85 -11.57
CA GLY A 449 6.93 -32.92 -13.02
C GLY A 449 5.54 -32.93 -13.64
N VAL A 450 5.35 -32.22 -14.74
CA VAL A 450 4.13 -32.33 -15.56
C VAL A 450 4.43 -32.98 -16.89
N TYR A 451 3.47 -33.73 -17.39
CA TYR A 451 3.64 -34.59 -18.54
C TYR A 451 2.59 -34.32 -19.61
N ASP A 452 2.99 -34.46 -20.88
CA ASP A 452 2.10 -34.36 -22.04
C ASP A 452 1.20 -35.61 -22.19
N ALA A 453 0.40 -35.66 -23.27
CA ALA A 453 -0.48 -36.79 -23.55
C ALA A 453 0.28 -38.08 -23.91
N GLN A 454 1.57 -37.98 -24.23
CA GLN A 454 2.45 -39.08 -24.61
C GLN A 454 3.25 -39.60 -23.40
N GLY A 455 3.17 -38.93 -22.25
CA GLY A 455 3.89 -39.28 -21.04
C GLY A 455 5.31 -38.72 -20.98
N ASN A 456 5.65 -37.72 -21.80
CA ASN A 456 6.94 -37.03 -21.71
C ASN A 456 6.87 -35.91 -20.67
N CYS A 457 7.89 -35.78 -19.83
CA CYS A 457 8.03 -34.62 -18.93
C CYS A 457 8.27 -33.36 -19.78
N ILE A 458 7.47 -32.32 -19.57
CA ILE A 458 7.56 -31.07 -20.34
C ILE A 458 7.92 -29.85 -19.50
N TRP A 459 7.75 -29.92 -18.17
CA TRP A 459 8.20 -28.88 -17.23
C TRP A 459 8.26 -29.40 -15.79
N THR A 460 9.04 -28.72 -14.94
CA THR A 460 9.11 -29.03 -13.50
C THR A 460 8.94 -27.79 -12.63
N TRP A 461 8.33 -27.95 -11.45
CA TRP A 461 8.23 -26.91 -10.42
C TRP A 461 8.79 -27.39 -9.08
N HIS A 462 9.49 -26.49 -8.40
CA HIS A 462 9.95 -26.68 -7.03
C HIS A 462 8.92 -26.11 -6.05
N ILE A 463 8.39 -26.94 -5.16
CA ILE A 463 7.56 -26.48 -4.03
C ILE A 463 8.45 -26.45 -2.79
N TRP A 464 8.62 -25.26 -2.21
CA TRP A 464 9.44 -25.01 -1.03
C TRP A 464 8.56 -24.85 0.20
N ILE A 465 8.54 -25.89 1.04
CA ILE A 465 7.69 -25.98 2.23
C ILE A 465 8.53 -25.56 3.43
N THR A 466 8.30 -24.35 3.94
CA THR A 466 9.13 -23.73 4.98
C THR A 466 8.36 -22.59 5.66
N ASP A 467 8.71 -22.24 6.89
CA ASP A 467 8.37 -20.91 7.44
C ASP A 467 8.68 -19.81 6.41
N LYS A 468 7.86 -18.76 6.41
CA LYS A 468 8.00 -17.68 5.43
C LYS A 468 9.44 -17.10 5.47
N PRO A 469 10.24 -17.23 4.40
CA PRO A 469 11.60 -16.70 4.39
C PRO A 469 11.59 -15.19 4.64
N GLN A 470 12.50 -14.72 5.50
CA GLN A 470 12.57 -13.31 5.84
C GLN A 470 13.36 -12.53 4.78
N LYS A 471 13.07 -11.24 4.70
CA LYS A 471 13.77 -10.30 3.82
C LYS A 471 15.01 -9.77 4.53
N GLN A 472 16.17 -9.88 3.88
CA GLN A 472 17.42 -9.29 4.32
C GLN A 472 17.81 -8.15 3.38
N ASN A 473 17.99 -6.97 3.95
CA ASN A 473 18.39 -5.78 3.20
C ASN A 473 19.89 -5.83 2.91
N TYR A 474 20.22 -5.64 1.64
CA TYR A 474 21.57 -5.39 1.13
C TYR A 474 21.64 -3.91 0.75
N THR A 475 22.84 -3.37 0.64
CA THR A 475 22.99 -1.96 0.22
C THR A 475 22.47 -1.75 -1.21
N LYS A 476 22.22 -0.48 -1.60
CA LYS A 476 21.73 -0.08 -2.94
C LYS A 476 20.31 -0.58 -3.29
N GLY A 477 19.48 -0.90 -2.29
CA GLY A 477 18.05 -1.20 -2.48
C GLY A 477 17.70 -2.63 -2.84
N TYR A 478 18.67 -3.53 -2.75
CA TYR A 478 18.44 -4.95 -2.97
C TYR A 478 18.01 -5.64 -1.70
N VAL A 479 17.10 -6.60 -1.85
CA VAL A 479 16.71 -7.49 -0.78
C VAL A 479 16.90 -8.92 -1.22
N ALA A 480 17.63 -9.67 -0.40
CA ALA A 480 17.78 -11.10 -0.54
C ALA A 480 16.86 -11.82 0.45
N LEU A 481 16.55 -13.07 0.15
CA LEU A 481 16.01 -13.97 1.18
C LEU A 481 17.07 -14.28 2.23
N ASP A 482 16.63 -14.48 3.46
CA ASP A 482 17.47 -14.80 4.63
C ASP A 482 18.22 -16.14 4.54
N ARG A 483 17.88 -16.96 3.54
CA ARG A 483 18.42 -18.31 3.34
C ARG A 483 18.48 -18.69 1.86
N ASN A 484 19.21 -19.76 1.56
CA ASN A 484 19.33 -20.29 0.19
C ASN A 484 18.01 -20.90 -0.27
N LEU A 485 17.76 -20.90 -1.58
CA LEU A 485 16.57 -21.51 -2.17
C LEU A 485 16.52 -23.01 -1.80
N GLY A 486 15.43 -23.41 -1.15
CA GLY A 486 15.22 -24.77 -0.66
C GLY A 486 15.82 -25.08 0.73
N ALA A 487 16.41 -24.11 1.41
CA ALA A 487 16.88 -24.29 2.80
C ALA A 487 15.72 -24.16 3.79
N THR A 488 15.76 -24.89 4.91
CA THR A 488 14.74 -24.79 5.98
C THR A 488 15.29 -24.09 7.24
N ALA A 489 16.48 -23.51 7.15
CA ALA A 489 17.08 -22.74 8.24
C ALA A 489 17.86 -21.53 7.71
N ALA A 490 17.78 -20.39 8.43
CA ALA A 490 18.44 -19.13 8.08
C ALA A 490 19.77 -18.88 8.82
N ALA A 491 20.00 -19.50 9.99
CA ALA A 491 21.18 -19.24 10.82
C ALA A 491 21.67 -20.48 11.60
N PRO A 492 22.97 -20.53 11.98
CA PRO A 492 23.58 -21.70 12.63
C PRO A 492 22.83 -22.15 13.87
N GLY A 493 22.77 -23.47 14.08
CA GLY A 493 22.10 -24.06 15.25
C GLY A 493 20.56 -24.13 15.15
N GLY A 494 19.96 -23.74 14.01
CA GLY A 494 18.55 -24.01 13.72
C GLY A 494 18.26 -25.52 13.60
N THR A 495 16.99 -25.90 13.74
CA THR A 495 16.53 -27.31 13.67
C THR A 495 16.45 -27.88 12.24
N GLY A 496 16.77 -27.08 11.20
CA GLY A 496 16.58 -27.40 9.77
C GLY A 496 17.87 -27.48 8.94
N THR A 497 17.74 -27.80 7.63
CA THR A 497 18.87 -27.98 6.69
C THR A 497 19.29 -26.65 6.07
N MET A 498 20.56 -26.27 6.24
CA MET A 498 21.04 -24.92 5.90
C MET A 498 21.45 -24.73 4.43
N ASN A 499 21.82 -25.80 3.74
CA ASN A 499 22.53 -25.71 2.46
C ASN A 499 21.64 -25.33 1.28
N GLY A 500 20.35 -25.66 1.35
CA GLY A 500 19.39 -25.52 0.24
C GLY A 500 19.64 -26.53 -0.89
N LEU A 501 19.10 -26.22 -2.07
CA LEU A 501 19.24 -27.03 -3.28
C LEU A 501 20.28 -26.46 -4.24
N PHE A 502 20.80 -27.29 -5.15
CA PHE A 502 21.81 -26.91 -6.13
C PHE A 502 21.20 -26.85 -7.54
N TYR A 503 21.59 -25.84 -8.32
CA TYR A 503 21.09 -25.62 -9.67
C TYR A 503 22.24 -25.58 -10.67
N GLN A 504 22.05 -26.15 -11.86
CA GLN A 504 22.94 -25.88 -13.01
C GLN A 504 22.57 -24.53 -13.61
N TRP A 505 23.56 -23.76 -14.05
CA TRP A 505 23.32 -22.41 -14.55
C TRP A 505 22.35 -22.43 -15.73
N GLY A 506 21.33 -21.58 -15.70
CA GLY A 506 20.30 -21.50 -16.75
C GLY A 506 19.20 -22.57 -16.68
N ARG A 507 19.17 -23.43 -15.65
CA ARG A 507 18.19 -24.51 -15.49
C ARG A 507 17.20 -24.23 -14.34
N PRO A 508 15.89 -24.50 -14.52
CA PRO A 508 14.88 -24.27 -13.49
C PRO A 508 14.81 -25.42 -12.46
N THR A 509 15.40 -26.57 -12.78
CA THR A 509 15.29 -27.81 -11.99
C THR A 509 16.42 -27.94 -10.97
N PRO A 510 16.10 -28.17 -9.67
CA PRO A 510 17.10 -28.39 -8.62
C PRO A 510 17.63 -29.82 -8.52
N PHE A 511 18.80 -29.95 -7.89
CA PHE A 511 19.42 -31.18 -7.41
C PHE A 511 19.57 -31.15 -5.88
N ARG A 512 19.23 -32.26 -5.22
CA ARG A 512 19.48 -32.45 -3.77
C ARG A 512 20.71 -33.33 -3.52
N ILE A 513 21.32 -33.15 -2.36
CA ILE A 513 22.37 -34.05 -1.83
C ILE A 513 21.68 -35.09 -0.95
N LYS A 514 21.97 -36.36 -1.19
CA LYS A 514 21.49 -37.49 -0.38
C LYS A 514 22.27 -37.57 0.93
N GLN A 515 21.72 -38.28 1.92
CA GLN A 515 22.37 -38.49 3.23
C GLN A 515 23.75 -39.16 3.14
N ASP A 516 24.03 -39.91 2.07
CA ASP A 516 25.32 -40.55 1.81
C ASP A 516 26.36 -39.61 1.16
N GLY A 517 26.05 -38.32 1.03
CA GLY A 517 26.92 -37.31 0.45
C GLY A 517 26.97 -37.32 -1.08
N LYS A 518 26.14 -38.12 -1.76
CA LYS A 518 26.06 -38.16 -3.23
C LYS A 518 24.94 -37.27 -3.76
N ILE A 519 25.02 -36.90 -5.03
CA ILE A 519 23.94 -36.19 -5.70
C ILE A 519 22.74 -37.12 -5.96
N SER A 520 21.56 -36.53 -6.07
CA SER A 520 20.29 -37.22 -6.36
C SER A 520 19.98 -37.34 -7.85
N ALA A 521 21.01 -37.32 -8.70
CA ALA A 521 20.88 -37.43 -10.14
C ALA A 521 21.90 -38.42 -10.71
N GLU A 522 21.57 -38.97 -11.87
CA GLU A 522 22.55 -39.63 -12.73
C GLU A 522 23.38 -38.56 -13.43
N ASP A 523 24.67 -38.82 -13.69
CA ASP A 523 25.51 -37.93 -14.46
C ASP A 523 25.54 -38.33 -15.94
N SER A 524 25.58 -37.33 -16.82
CA SER A 524 25.74 -37.54 -18.25
C SER A 524 26.77 -36.57 -18.80
N GLN A 525 27.73 -37.10 -19.54
CA GLN A 525 28.73 -36.31 -20.26
C GLN A 525 28.20 -36.05 -21.66
N THR A 526 27.09 -35.30 -21.77
CA THR A 526 26.48 -34.91 -23.04
C THR A 526 26.00 -33.46 -22.97
N ARG A 527 25.96 -32.80 -24.13
CA ARG A 527 25.33 -31.49 -24.28
C ARG A 527 23.94 -31.66 -24.83
N VAL A 528 23.01 -30.90 -24.27
CA VAL A 528 21.59 -30.99 -24.61
C VAL A 528 21.00 -29.60 -24.77
N THR A 529 19.83 -29.51 -25.38
CA THR A 529 19.02 -28.29 -25.36
C THR A 529 18.38 -28.07 -23.97
N PRO A 530 17.98 -26.84 -23.62
CA PRO A 530 17.24 -26.60 -22.39
C PRO A 530 15.97 -27.48 -22.28
N ASP A 531 15.23 -27.67 -23.37
CA ASP A 531 14.02 -28.51 -23.39
C ASP A 531 14.33 -29.99 -23.10
N GLU A 532 15.41 -30.55 -23.66
CA GLU A 532 15.86 -31.91 -23.36
C GLU A 532 16.28 -32.08 -21.89
N ALA A 533 16.93 -31.06 -21.31
CA ALA A 533 17.27 -31.08 -19.89
C ALA A 533 16.04 -30.97 -18.98
N VAL A 534 15.01 -30.22 -19.38
CA VAL A 534 13.72 -30.17 -18.67
C VAL A 534 13.00 -31.52 -18.76
N ALA A 535 13.07 -32.21 -19.90
CA ALA A 535 12.49 -33.54 -20.06
C ALA A 535 13.18 -34.61 -19.21
N ASN A 536 14.44 -34.36 -18.78
CA ASN A 536 15.24 -35.28 -17.98
C ASN A 536 15.69 -34.66 -16.64
N PRO A 537 14.74 -34.35 -15.73
CA PRO A 537 15.02 -33.59 -14.50
C PRO A 537 15.93 -34.33 -13.50
N GLY A 538 16.11 -35.64 -13.66
CA GLY A 538 17.00 -36.48 -12.83
C GLY A 538 18.41 -36.66 -13.36
N ILE A 539 18.80 -35.98 -14.45
CA ILE A 539 20.14 -36.07 -15.04
C ILE A 539 20.91 -34.76 -14.80
N PHE A 540 22.11 -34.88 -14.27
CA PHE A 540 23.10 -33.81 -14.15
C PHE A 540 24.06 -33.86 -15.35
N TYR A 541 24.14 -32.78 -16.12
CA TYR A 541 24.96 -32.76 -17.33
C TYR A 541 26.36 -32.21 -17.05
N GLY A 542 27.35 -33.10 -17.04
CA GLY A 542 28.75 -32.81 -16.75
C GLY A 542 29.56 -32.26 -17.94
N SER A 543 30.87 -32.08 -17.73
CA SER A 543 31.79 -31.59 -18.77
C SER A 543 32.20 -32.68 -19.78
N LEU A 544 32.02 -32.38 -21.07
CA LEU A 544 32.58 -33.16 -22.17
C LEU A 544 34.07 -32.90 -22.38
N HIS A 545 34.74 -33.73 -23.19
CA HIS A 545 36.06 -33.40 -23.76
C HIS A 545 35.92 -33.01 -25.25
N ASP A 546 36.60 -31.96 -25.71
CA ASP A 546 36.68 -31.59 -27.12
C ASP A 546 37.58 -32.56 -27.92
N HIS A 547 37.69 -32.36 -29.24
CA HIS A 547 38.53 -33.17 -30.14
C HIS A 547 40.04 -33.17 -29.78
N ASN A 548 40.46 -32.24 -28.93
CA ASN A 548 41.83 -32.08 -28.44
C ASN A 548 41.98 -32.58 -26.98
N GLY A 549 40.92 -33.12 -26.37
CA GLY A 549 40.94 -33.65 -25.00
C GLY A 549 40.74 -32.60 -23.91
N HIS A 550 40.34 -31.36 -24.24
CA HIS A 550 40.07 -30.33 -23.25
C HIS A 550 38.63 -30.39 -22.77
N ASN A 551 38.42 -30.11 -21.48
CA ASN A 551 37.09 -30.03 -20.91
C ASN A 551 36.26 -28.91 -21.57
N VAL A 552 35.02 -29.21 -21.94
CA VAL A 552 34.05 -28.26 -22.47
C VAL A 552 32.99 -28.00 -21.41
N HIS A 553 33.08 -26.83 -20.80
CA HIS A 553 32.49 -26.49 -19.51
C HIS A 553 31.05 -25.92 -19.59
N ASP A 554 30.31 -26.34 -20.61
CA ASP A 554 28.92 -25.91 -20.88
C ASP A 554 28.06 -27.14 -21.13
N TRP A 555 26.89 -27.21 -20.47
CA TRP A 555 25.97 -28.33 -20.59
C TRP A 555 24.97 -28.16 -21.73
N VAL A 556 24.84 -26.93 -22.25
CA VAL A 556 23.92 -26.63 -23.33
C VAL A 556 24.62 -26.75 -24.68
N ASP A 557 23.92 -27.33 -25.67
CA ASP A 557 24.37 -27.31 -27.06
C ASP A 557 24.13 -25.93 -27.70
N ARG A 558 25.20 -25.14 -27.84
CA ARG A 558 25.17 -23.80 -28.44
C ARG A 558 24.82 -23.79 -29.93
N THR A 559 25.00 -24.91 -30.63
CA THR A 559 24.60 -25.02 -32.05
C THR A 559 23.08 -25.10 -32.21
N ALA A 560 22.41 -25.66 -31.19
CA ALA A 560 20.97 -25.81 -31.14
C ALA A 560 20.27 -24.65 -30.39
N PHE A 561 20.97 -23.94 -29.49
CA PHE A 561 20.41 -22.82 -28.71
C PHE A 561 21.37 -21.63 -28.60
N GLN A 562 21.06 -20.53 -29.29
CA GLN A 562 21.97 -19.39 -29.46
C GLN A 562 21.92 -18.35 -28.32
N ASN A 563 20.79 -18.20 -27.61
CA ASN A 563 20.62 -17.18 -26.57
C ASN A 563 20.85 -17.72 -25.14
N ILE A 564 21.82 -18.63 -24.99
CA ILE A 564 22.10 -19.32 -23.73
C ILE A 564 22.38 -18.34 -22.57
N ASN A 565 23.08 -17.24 -22.84
CA ASN A 565 23.43 -16.24 -21.83
C ASN A 565 22.18 -15.64 -21.17
N ASN A 566 21.04 -15.62 -21.86
CA ASN A 566 19.84 -14.96 -21.39
C ASN A 566 18.94 -15.90 -20.55
N LEU A 567 19.33 -17.17 -20.35
CA LEU A 567 18.50 -18.16 -19.67
C LEU A 567 18.03 -17.70 -18.29
N TRP A 568 18.84 -16.99 -17.50
CA TRP A 568 18.42 -16.38 -16.21
C TRP A 568 18.31 -14.85 -16.26
N GLY A 569 18.14 -14.27 -17.44
CA GLY A 569 17.79 -12.85 -17.58
C GLY A 569 18.91 -11.88 -17.87
N TYR A 570 20.14 -12.35 -18.12
CA TYR A 570 21.23 -11.52 -18.62
C TYR A 570 20.82 -10.78 -19.91
N ARG A 571 21.35 -9.56 -20.07
CA ARG A 571 21.25 -8.77 -21.29
C ARG A 571 22.62 -8.21 -21.64
N GLU A 572 22.95 -8.18 -22.93
CA GLU A 572 24.27 -7.76 -23.46
C GLU A 572 24.62 -6.28 -23.23
N VAL A 573 23.71 -5.48 -22.67
CA VAL A 573 23.99 -4.07 -22.32
C VAL A 573 24.42 -4.03 -20.86
N GLU A 574 25.70 -3.74 -20.62
CA GLU A 574 26.21 -3.48 -19.28
C GLU A 574 25.32 -2.45 -18.57
N HIS A 575 25.06 -2.68 -17.29
CA HIS A 575 24.24 -1.82 -16.41
C HIS A 575 22.71 -1.90 -16.58
N VAL A 576 22.17 -2.82 -17.37
CA VAL A 576 20.73 -3.11 -17.37
C VAL A 576 20.39 -4.20 -16.34
N GLN A 577 19.34 -3.98 -15.55
CA GLN A 577 18.84 -4.96 -14.59
C GLN A 577 18.48 -6.29 -15.28
N PRO A 578 18.85 -7.45 -14.70
CA PRO A 578 18.46 -8.73 -15.27
C PRO A 578 16.93 -8.84 -15.25
N ILE A 579 16.36 -9.43 -16.30
CA ILE A 579 14.92 -9.64 -16.35
C ILE A 579 14.63 -11.10 -16.06
N LYS A 580 13.88 -11.40 -14.98
CA LYS A 580 13.43 -12.76 -14.70
C LYS A 580 12.81 -13.39 -15.95
N THR A 581 13.32 -14.54 -16.36
CA THR A 581 12.85 -15.33 -17.51
C THR A 581 12.12 -16.58 -17.05
N LEU A 582 11.55 -17.30 -18.01
CA LEU A 582 10.89 -18.58 -17.74
C LEU A 582 11.82 -19.67 -17.17
N TYR A 583 13.16 -19.56 -17.24
CA TYR A 583 14.09 -20.55 -16.67
C TYR A 583 14.68 -20.15 -15.31
N ASP A 584 14.41 -18.93 -14.82
CA ASP A 584 14.87 -18.47 -13.51
C ASP A 584 14.22 -19.29 -12.38
N PRO A 585 15.01 -19.95 -11.50
CA PRO A 585 14.48 -20.88 -10.49
C PRO A 585 13.77 -20.20 -9.32
N CYS A 586 13.88 -18.89 -9.15
CA CYS A 586 13.41 -18.22 -7.94
C CYS A 586 11.88 -18.13 -7.82
N PRO A 587 11.34 -17.93 -6.61
CA PRO A 587 9.91 -17.74 -6.40
C PRO A 587 9.33 -16.49 -7.07
N VAL A 588 8.00 -16.37 -7.04
CA VAL A 588 7.28 -15.17 -7.49
C VAL A 588 7.80 -13.93 -6.74
N GLY A 589 8.10 -12.86 -7.48
CA GLY A 589 8.64 -11.62 -6.93
C GLY A 589 10.16 -11.59 -6.72
N TYR A 590 10.86 -12.70 -6.97
CA TYR A 590 12.31 -12.81 -6.82
C TYR A 590 12.97 -13.34 -8.11
N HIS A 591 14.28 -13.15 -8.27
CA HIS A 591 15.11 -13.65 -9.37
C HIS A 591 16.51 -14.02 -8.87
N VAL A 592 17.29 -14.68 -9.73
CA VAL A 592 18.69 -14.99 -9.45
C VAL A 592 19.48 -13.68 -9.34
N PRO A 593 20.30 -13.51 -8.28
CA PRO A 593 21.12 -12.32 -8.08
C PRO A 593 22.08 -12.08 -9.24
N TYR A 594 22.37 -10.82 -9.51
CA TYR A 594 23.43 -10.38 -10.42
C TYR A 594 24.54 -9.68 -9.63
N GLN A 595 25.68 -9.39 -10.27
CA GLN A 595 26.89 -8.92 -9.59
C GLN A 595 26.67 -7.73 -8.63
N ARG A 596 25.85 -6.73 -9.00
CA ARG A 596 25.63 -5.53 -8.17
C ARG A 596 24.96 -5.82 -6.84
N ASN A 597 24.21 -6.93 -6.71
CA ASN A 597 23.66 -7.35 -5.42
C ASN A 597 24.78 -7.59 -4.38
N TRP A 598 26.02 -7.84 -4.83
CA TRP A 598 27.17 -8.14 -3.98
C TRP A 598 28.36 -7.18 -4.17
N GLU A 599 28.32 -6.25 -5.13
CA GLU A 599 29.39 -5.24 -5.36
C GLU A 599 29.74 -4.44 -4.10
N SER A 600 28.77 -4.16 -3.22
CA SER A 600 29.03 -3.43 -1.97
C SER A 600 29.84 -4.24 -0.97
N MET A 601 29.75 -5.57 -1.02
CA MET A 601 30.63 -6.45 -0.25
C MET A 601 32.06 -6.38 -0.81
N GLU A 602 32.21 -6.21 -2.12
CA GLU A 602 33.51 -6.03 -2.80
C GLU A 602 34.18 -4.68 -2.45
N GLN A 603 33.43 -3.57 -2.51
CA GLN A 603 33.90 -2.23 -2.11
C GLN A 603 34.27 -2.16 -0.62
N PHE A 604 33.52 -2.87 0.23
CA PHE A 604 33.78 -3.01 1.66
C PHE A 604 35.16 -3.61 1.99
N TRP A 605 35.80 -4.33 1.06
CA TRP A 605 37.10 -4.99 1.27
C TRP A 605 38.29 -4.29 0.64
N ALA A 606 38.10 -3.43 -0.37
CA ALA A 606 39.17 -2.56 -0.87
C ALA A 606 39.76 -1.67 0.26
N ASP A 607 38.95 -1.40 1.29
CA ASP A 607 39.31 -0.62 2.48
C ASP A 607 39.86 -1.45 3.67
N MET A 608 40.01 -2.79 3.55
CA MET A 608 40.60 -3.64 4.60
C MET A 608 42.02 -4.09 4.23
N PRO A 609 43.09 -3.48 4.78
CA PRO A 609 44.44 -3.94 4.56
C PRO A 609 44.77 -5.11 5.51
N GLY A 610 45.01 -6.29 4.94
CA GLY A 610 45.77 -7.34 5.59
C GLY A 610 45.01 -8.25 6.56
N TYR A 611 45.34 -9.52 6.46
CA TYR A 611 44.83 -10.63 7.25
C TYR A 611 45.28 -10.54 8.73
N ASN A 612 44.53 -9.81 9.57
CA ASN A 612 44.28 -10.05 11.01
C ASN A 612 43.73 -8.77 11.66
N THR A 613 42.44 -8.79 12.00
CA THR A 613 41.73 -7.87 12.92
C THR A 613 42.18 -6.41 12.93
N ALA A 614 41.51 -5.55 12.15
CA ALA A 614 41.33 -4.15 12.52
C ALA A 614 40.02 -3.61 11.93
N LYS A 615 39.18 -3.08 12.81
CA LYS A 615 37.93 -2.39 12.49
C LYS A 615 38.22 -1.13 11.65
N ALA A 616 37.42 -0.93 10.62
CA ALA A 616 36.96 0.39 10.20
C ALA A 616 35.46 0.27 9.85
N ASN A 617 34.64 1.24 10.30
CA ASN A 617 33.21 1.37 9.99
C ASN A 617 32.24 0.26 10.46
N GLY A 618 32.40 -0.23 11.69
CA GLY A 618 31.30 -0.90 12.44
C GLY A 618 30.83 -2.27 11.95
N THR A 619 31.37 -2.79 10.84
CA THR A 619 31.04 -4.11 10.29
C THR A 619 32.11 -5.13 10.66
N VAL A 620 31.67 -6.31 11.14
CA VAL A 620 32.56 -7.40 11.61
C VAL A 620 32.22 -8.68 10.84
N ALA A 621 33.17 -9.20 10.07
CA ALA A 621 33.11 -10.57 9.56
C ALA A 621 33.85 -11.48 10.55
N THR A 622 33.14 -12.46 11.12
CA THR A 622 33.73 -13.46 12.02
C THR A 622 33.37 -14.86 11.54
N PHE A 623 34.38 -15.73 11.43
CA PHE A 623 34.15 -17.17 11.35
C PHE A 623 33.45 -17.60 12.64
N TRP A 624 32.27 -18.18 12.52
CA TRP A 624 31.51 -18.63 13.68
C TRP A 624 32.10 -19.94 14.22
N GLU A 625 32.03 -20.15 15.53
CA GLU A 625 32.61 -21.31 16.22
C GLU A 625 32.17 -22.61 15.55
N GLY A 626 33.13 -23.44 15.11
CA GLY A 626 32.87 -24.72 14.45
C GLY A 626 32.87 -24.74 12.91
N LEU A 627 33.19 -23.62 12.23
CA LEU A 627 33.34 -23.56 10.75
C LEU A 627 32.05 -23.92 9.97
N GLN A 628 30.88 -23.44 10.39
CA GLN A 628 29.59 -23.76 9.77
C GLN A 628 29.16 -22.79 8.64
N GLY A 629 29.84 -21.66 8.49
CA GLY A 629 29.56 -20.64 7.48
C GLY A 629 30.21 -19.29 7.83
N ILE A 630 29.75 -18.23 7.16
CA ILE A 630 30.26 -16.88 7.30
C ILE A 630 29.13 -15.91 7.67
N ARG A 631 29.41 -15.05 8.66
CA ARG A 631 28.53 -13.99 9.15
C ARG A 631 29.04 -12.61 8.71
N PHE A 632 28.13 -11.74 8.30
CA PHE A 632 28.37 -10.34 7.96
C PHE A 632 27.39 -9.44 8.71
N VAL A 633 27.75 -8.18 8.94
CA VAL A 633 26.82 -7.17 9.47
C VAL A 633 26.78 -5.98 8.53
N ILE A 634 25.75 -5.86 7.70
CA ILE A 634 25.63 -4.75 6.73
C ILE A 634 24.61 -3.76 7.26
N GLU A 635 25.02 -2.51 7.52
CA GLU A 635 24.14 -1.44 8.03
C GLU A 635 23.34 -1.82 9.29
N GLY A 636 23.92 -2.67 10.16
CA GLY A 636 23.27 -3.18 11.37
C GLY A 636 22.44 -4.44 11.17
N ASN A 637 22.27 -4.93 9.94
CA ASN A 637 21.60 -6.20 9.63
C ASN A 637 22.59 -7.36 9.67
N ASP A 638 22.24 -8.42 10.38
CA ASP A 638 23.03 -9.64 10.47
C ASP A 638 22.72 -10.57 9.29
N ILE A 639 23.72 -10.89 8.48
CA ILE A 639 23.59 -11.67 7.26
C ILE A 639 24.47 -12.91 7.37
N TRP A 640 23.88 -14.08 7.13
CA TRP A 640 24.55 -15.37 7.27
C TRP A 640 24.54 -16.18 5.97
N TYR A 641 25.70 -16.76 5.63
CA TYR A 641 25.87 -17.71 4.54
C TYR A 641 26.48 -19.02 5.04
N PRO A 642 25.82 -20.18 4.86
CA PRO A 642 26.36 -21.47 5.28
C PRO A 642 27.52 -21.90 4.37
N PHE A 643 28.43 -22.76 4.83
CA PHE A 643 29.39 -23.43 3.92
C PHE A 643 28.73 -24.62 3.22
N GLN A 644 28.06 -24.39 2.09
CA GLN A 644 27.27 -25.40 1.39
C GLN A 644 28.06 -26.26 0.39
N GLY A 645 29.27 -25.85 -0.01
CA GLY A 645 30.02 -26.54 -1.07
C GLY A 645 29.39 -26.38 -2.45
N TYR A 646 29.66 -27.33 -3.36
CA TYR A 646 29.14 -27.32 -4.74
C TYR A 646 29.12 -28.72 -5.35
N ILE A 647 28.39 -28.90 -6.46
CA ILE A 647 28.49 -30.07 -7.34
C ILE A 647 29.48 -29.75 -8.46
N ASN A 648 30.54 -30.55 -8.59
CA ASN A 648 31.58 -30.34 -9.59
C ASN A 648 31.13 -30.76 -11.00
N ILE A 649 32.02 -30.58 -11.98
CA ILE A 649 31.76 -30.87 -13.39
C ILE A 649 31.54 -32.36 -13.71
N ASN A 650 31.84 -33.25 -12.77
CA ASN A 650 31.66 -34.69 -12.91
C ASN A 650 30.41 -35.18 -12.17
N GLY A 651 29.55 -34.28 -11.68
CA GLY A 651 28.38 -34.66 -10.89
C GLY A 651 28.72 -35.12 -9.47
N GLU A 652 29.91 -34.82 -8.97
CA GLU A 652 30.29 -35.17 -7.60
C GLU A 652 30.06 -33.99 -6.67
N TYR A 653 29.39 -34.24 -5.55
CA TYR A 653 29.28 -33.25 -4.49
C TYR A 653 30.63 -33.08 -3.78
N LYS A 654 31.07 -31.83 -3.66
CA LYS A 654 32.25 -31.43 -2.90
C LYS A 654 31.80 -30.50 -1.78
N LEU A 655 31.67 -31.07 -0.59
CA LEU A 655 31.67 -30.32 0.65
C LEU A 655 33.13 -29.95 0.94
N GLY A 656 33.45 -28.71 1.29
CA GLY A 656 34.82 -28.40 1.73
C GLY A 656 35.14 -29.26 2.96
N HIS A 657 35.94 -30.31 2.80
CA HIS A 657 36.23 -31.24 3.89
C HIS A 657 37.23 -30.58 4.85
N ILE A 658 37.09 -30.81 6.16
CA ILE A 658 38.16 -30.53 7.12
C ILE A 658 39.07 -31.75 7.16
N HIS A 659 40.09 -31.78 6.30
CA HIS A 659 41.26 -32.61 6.56
C HIS A 659 42.39 -31.74 7.07
N LYS A 660 42.90 -32.13 8.24
CA LYS A 660 44.17 -31.65 8.75
C LYS A 660 45.22 -32.66 8.30
N ASP A 661 46.32 -32.17 7.73
CA ASP A 661 47.52 -32.96 7.56
C ASP A 661 47.95 -33.55 8.92
N GLY A 662 48.88 -34.51 8.91
CA GLY A 662 49.43 -35.11 10.13
C GLY A 662 50.11 -34.11 11.10
N THR A 663 50.17 -32.82 10.77
CA THR A 663 50.71 -31.73 11.59
C THR A 663 49.63 -30.78 12.14
N GLY A 664 48.36 -30.97 11.79
CA GLY A 664 47.23 -30.17 12.27
C GLY A 664 46.88 -28.96 11.39
N ASN A 665 47.54 -28.79 10.24
CA ASN A 665 47.25 -27.75 9.25
C ASN A 665 46.29 -28.26 8.18
N TYR A 666 45.43 -27.40 7.66
CA TYR A 666 44.49 -27.80 6.59
C TYR A 666 45.21 -27.84 5.24
N GLU A 667 44.95 -28.86 4.42
CA GLU A 667 45.50 -28.95 3.06
C GLU A 667 44.81 -27.92 2.12
N HIS A 668 45.51 -27.49 1.06
CA HIS A 668 45.10 -26.38 0.18
C HIS A 668 43.81 -26.66 -0.64
N GLU A 669 43.44 -27.92 -0.83
CA GLU A 669 42.26 -28.35 -1.60
C GLU A 669 40.98 -28.50 -0.72
N ASP A 670 41.11 -28.30 0.59
CA ASP A 670 40.13 -28.66 1.64
C ASP A 670 39.61 -27.42 2.41
N ILE A 671 39.44 -26.31 1.71
CA ILE A 671 39.00 -25.04 2.31
C ILE A 671 37.46 -25.01 2.32
N PRO A 672 36.77 -24.66 3.43
CA PRO A 672 35.33 -24.44 3.41
C PRO A 672 34.95 -23.33 2.43
N ILE A 673 34.01 -23.60 1.52
CA ILE A 673 33.62 -22.68 0.44
C ILE A 673 32.11 -22.41 0.47
N VAL A 674 31.75 -21.14 0.31
CA VAL A 674 30.41 -20.70 -0.10
C VAL A 674 30.47 -20.39 -1.59
N GLU A 675 29.67 -21.06 -2.43
CA GLU A 675 29.55 -20.74 -3.86
C GLU A 675 28.10 -20.53 -4.27
N MET A 676 27.82 -19.39 -4.91
CA MET A 676 26.47 -19.02 -5.34
C MET A 676 26.45 -18.49 -6.77
N TRP A 677 25.39 -18.82 -7.50
CA TRP A 677 25.21 -18.37 -8.86
C TRP A 677 24.88 -16.89 -8.98
N SER A 678 25.47 -16.23 -9.99
CA SER A 678 25.03 -14.95 -10.53
C SER A 678 24.30 -15.15 -11.87
N SER A 679 23.38 -14.25 -12.21
CA SER A 679 22.75 -14.16 -13.53
C SER A 679 23.63 -13.41 -14.55
N LEU A 680 24.70 -12.72 -14.14
CA LEU A 680 25.60 -11.98 -15.04
C LEU A 680 26.61 -12.90 -15.74
N ILE A 681 26.93 -12.59 -17.00
CA ILE A 681 27.98 -13.23 -17.81
C ILE A 681 29.13 -12.25 -18.04
N ASN A 682 30.37 -12.69 -17.82
CA ASN A 682 31.60 -11.97 -18.17
C ASN A 682 31.89 -12.06 -19.67
N ARG A 683 32.17 -10.92 -20.32
CA ARG A 683 32.59 -10.80 -21.72
C ARG A 683 33.97 -10.12 -21.72
N HIS A 684 35.00 -10.80 -22.20
CA HIS A 684 36.33 -10.19 -22.29
C HIS A 684 36.34 -9.22 -23.50
N ASP A 685 36.74 -7.97 -23.26
CA ASP A 685 36.76 -6.92 -24.29
C ASP A 685 37.54 -7.35 -25.53
N ALA A 686 36.97 -7.05 -26.70
CA ALA A 686 37.52 -7.32 -28.03
C ALA A 686 38.77 -6.48 -28.38
N ASP A 687 39.29 -5.69 -27.43
CA ASP A 687 40.42 -4.77 -27.62
C ASP A 687 41.78 -5.33 -27.22
N ASP A 688 41.86 -6.56 -26.69
CA ASP A 688 43.16 -7.22 -26.46
C ASP A 688 43.72 -7.75 -27.79
N ALA A 689 44.39 -6.86 -28.53
CA ALA A 689 45.02 -7.09 -29.82
C ALA A 689 46.13 -8.17 -29.82
N ASN A 690 46.39 -8.84 -28.70
CA ASN A 690 47.35 -9.95 -28.59
C ASN A 690 46.76 -11.35 -28.73
N LEU A 691 45.43 -11.51 -28.79
CA LEU A 691 44.81 -12.80 -29.11
C LEU A 691 44.58 -12.90 -30.61
N SER A 692 45.62 -13.37 -31.31
CA SER A 692 45.60 -13.61 -32.75
C SER A 692 44.38 -14.42 -33.15
N ALA A 693 43.63 -13.92 -34.14
CA ALA A 693 42.58 -14.62 -34.87
C ALA A 693 42.99 -16.07 -35.17
N GLY A 694 42.43 -17.02 -34.41
CA GLY A 694 42.83 -18.42 -34.51
C GLY A 694 42.02 -19.34 -33.59
N THR A 695 40.89 -19.84 -34.10
CA THR A 695 40.30 -21.17 -33.81
C THR A 695 39.88 -21.54 -32.39
N ASP A 696 39.91 -20.63 -31.42
CA ASP A 696 39.55 -20.99 -30.05
C ASP A 696 38.14 -20.51 -29.65
N GLU A 697 37.13 -21.37 -29.84
CA GLU A 697 35.74 -21.15 -29.36
C GLU A 697 35.61 -21.16 -27.81
N ARG A 698 36.72 -21.25 -27.05
CA ARG A 698 36.69 -21.67 -25.63
C ARG A 698 36.60 -20.55 -24.57
N ILE A 699 36.58 -19.24 -24.89
CA ILE A 699 36.82 -18.20 -23.83
C ILE A 699 36.03 -16.88 -23.98
N ASN A 700 34.68 -16.84 -24.01
CA ASN A 700 34.02 -15.51 -24.00
C ASN A 700 32.64 -15.33 -23.34
N ASP A 701 32.07 -16.33 -22.66
CA ASP A 701 30.74 -16.19 -22.03
C ASP A 701 30.64 -16.98 -20.71
N SER A 702 31.07 -16.36 -19.63
CA SER A 702 31.32 -17.03 -18.35
C SER A 702 30.43 -16.50 -17.23
N PRO A 703 29.55 -17.30 -16.58
CA PRO A 703 28.72 -16.77 -15.50
C PRO A 703 29.57 -16.39 -14.29
N TYR A 704 29.31 -15.19 -13.75
CA TYR A 704 29.88 -14.79 -12.46
C TYR A 704 29.34 -15.71 -11.35
N ARG A 705 30.14 -15.87 -10.30
CA ARG A 705 29.72 -16.51 -9.06
C ARG A 705 30.23 -15.74 -7.86
N LEU A 706 29.45 -15.74 -6.80
CA LEU A 706 29.91 -15.29 -5.50
C LEU A 706 30.64 -16.45 -4.83
N GLN A 707 31.92 -16.25 -4.50
CA GLN A 707 32.73 -17.25 -3.81
C GLN A 707 33.34 -16.69 -2.53
N PHE A 708 33.23 -17.45 -1.44
CA PHE A 708 33.95 -17.20 -0.20
C PHE A 708 34.77 -18.42 0.18
N THR A 709 36.02 -18.24 0.58
CA THR A 709 36.86 -19.30 1.14
C THR A 709 37.53 -18.79 2.43
N ARG A 710 38.16 -19.68 3.19
CA ARG A 710 39.01 -19.25 4.33
C ARG A 710 40.12 -18.28 3.90
N ASP A 711 40.68 -18.48 2.71
CA ASP A 711 41.84 -17.76 2.22
C ASP A 711 41.42 -16.50 1.40
N TYR A 712 40.16 -16.42 0.96
CA TYR A 712 39.56 -15.29 0.22
C TYR A 712 38.20 -14.88 0.82
N LEU A 713 38.16 -13.70 1.45
CA LEU A 713 36.98 -13.23 2.21
C LEU A 713 35.78 -12.83 1.34
N ALA A 714 35.96 -12.55 0.05
CA ALA A 714 35.18 -13.08 -1.08
C ALA A 714 35.82 -12.62 -2.40
N LYS A 715 35.55 -13.33 -3.49
CA LYS A 715 35.92 -12.92 -4.85
C LYS A 715 34.70 -13.10 -5.75
N LEU A 716 34.33 -12.07 -6.51
CA LEU A 716 33.61 -12.29 -7.76
C LEU A 716 34.63 -12.88 -8.72
N SER A 717 34.75 -14.20 -8.69
CA SER A 717 35.87 -14.86 -9.34
C SER A 717 35.60 -15.01 -10.83
N GLU A 718 36.44 -14.33 -11.62
CA GLU A 718 36.59 -14.54 -13.05
C GLU A 718 37.50 -15.73 -13.37
N ASP A 719 38.03 -16.41 -12.33
CA ASP A 719 39.21 -17.29 -12.38
C ASP A 719 39.41 -17.87 -13.77
N GLY A 720 40.44 -17.35 -14.45
CA GLY A 720 40.78 -17.57 -15.86
C GLY A 720 41.19 -19.00 -16.21
N GLU A 721 40.57 -19.99 -15.57
CA GLU A 721 40.50 -21.37 -15.99
C GLU A 721 39.03 -21.78 -16.07
N TYR A 722 38.44 -21.53 -17.24
CA TYR A 722 37.28 -22.23 -17.81
C TYR A 722 35.97 -22.26 -16.99
N THR A 723 34.98 -21.51 -17.44
CA THR A 723 33.74 -21.31 -16.67
C THR A 723 32.68 -22.38 -16.89
N ASN A 724 32.31 -23.00 -15.78
CA ASN A 724 31.51 -24.21 -15.68
C ASN A 724 30.01 -23.96 -15.48
N ARG A 725 29.24 -23.67 -16.54
CA ARG A 725 27.76 -23.72 -16.45
C ARG A 725 27.25 -25.09 -16.01
N THR A 726 28.07 -26.12 -16.20
CA THR A 726 27.86 -27.51 -15.79
C THR A 726 27.85 -27.73 -14.28
N ARG A 727 28.45 -26.86 -13.45
CA ARG A 727 28.45 -27.03 -11.98
C ARG A 727 27.06 -26.85 -11.37
N GLY A 728 26.83 -27.48 -10.23
CA GLY A 728 25.65 -27.23 -9.40
C GLY A 728 26.00 -26.32 -8.23
N LEU A 729 25.49 -25.09 -8.20
CA LEU A 729 25.70 -24.13 -7.11
C LEU A 729 24.37 -23.75 -6.44
N GLY A 730 24.46 -23.22 -5.22
CA GLY A 730 23.30 -22.66 -4.52
C GLY A 730 22.82 -21.34 -5.14
N VAL A 731 21.55 -21.01 -4.89
CA VAL A 731 20.95 -19.73 -5.29
C VAL A 731 20.40 -19.04 -4.04
N ARG A 732 20.72 -17.75 -3.86
CA ARG A 732 20.05 -16.88 -2.88
C ARG A 732 19.22 -15.87 -3.63
N CYS A 733 17.92 -16.11 -3.69
CA CYS A 733 17.01 -15.30 -4.47
C CYS A 733 16.94 -13.86 -3.94
N VAL A 734 16.98 -12.91 -4.86
CA VAL A 734 16.86 -11.47 -4.59
C VAL A 734 15.62 -10.93 -5.28
N SER A 735 15.08 -9.83 -4.80
CA SER A 735 14.00 -9.13 -5.49
C SER A 735 14.46 -7.74 -5.89
N ASP A 736 14.30 -7.41 -7.18
CA ASP A 736 14.35 -6.02 -7.67
C ASP A 736 13.25 -5.14 -7.08
N ASN A 737 12.29 -5.75 -6.36
CA ASN A 737 11.11 -5.13 -5.82
C ASN A 737 10.82 -5.51 -4.37
N THR A 738 11.80 -5.34 -3.49
CA THR A 738 11.47 -4.83 -2.17
C THR A 738 12.47 -3.78 -1.80
N ALA A 739 12.31 -2.59 -2.38
CA ALA A 739 12.64 -1.32 -1.74
C ALA A 739 13.85 -1.33 -0.77
N ASP A 740 14.94 -0.62 -1.13
CA ASP A 740 15.49 0.36 -0.16
C ASP A 740 14.28 0.94 0.55
N VAL A 741 14.13 0.75 1.87
CA VAL A 741 12.95 1.16 2.64
C VAL A 741 12.38 2.41 1.99
N VAL A 742 11.28 2.29 1.22
CA VAL A 742 10.82 3.45 0.45
C VAL A 742 10.36 4.43 1.50
N LYS A 743 11.18 5.45 1.73
CA LYS A 743 11.01 6.31 2.89
C LYS A 743 9.78 7.14 2.64
N ASP A 744 8.73 6.82 3.38
CA ASP A 744 7.50 7.58 3.33
C ASP A 744 7.72 8.91 4.04
N LEU A 745 7.97 9.95 3.25
CA LEU A 745 8.17 11.31 3.73
C LEU A 745 6.90 11.87 4.40
N SER A 746 5.74 11.27 4.10
CA SER A 746 4.43 11.64 4.66
C SER A 746 3.99 10.79 5.86
N ALA A 747 4.80 9.81 6.29
CA ALA A 747 4.42 8.89 7.37
C ALA A 747 4.13 9.59 8.71
N SER A 748 4.87 10.65 9.04
CA SER A 748 4.62 11.43 10.25
C SER A 748 3.48 12.44 10.06
N GLN A 749 3.42 13.05 8.89
CA GLN A 749 2.44 14.09 8.54
C GLN A 749 2.47 14.33 7.03
N THR A 750 1.29 14.53 6.42
CA THR A 750 1.22 15.11 5.07
C THR A 750 1.61 16.59 5.11
N ALA A 751 2.35 17.11 4.13
CA ALA A 751 2.85 18.48 4.14
C ALA A 751 3.01 19.02 2.71
N ASN A 752 3.38 20.29 2.55
CA ASN A 752 3.66 20.89 1.24
C ASN A 752 5.15 20.87 0.86
N CYS A 753 6.01 20.58 1.83
CA CYS A 753 7.45 20.44 1.63
C CYS A 753 7.92 19.12 2.23
N TYR A 754 8.81 18.41 1.57
CA TYR A 754 9.49 17.24 2.11
C TYR A 754 10.99 17.38 1.96
N MET A 755 11.74 16.99 3.00
CA MET A 755 13.19 17.08 3.00
C MET A 755 13.83 15.74 2.67
N VAL A 756 14.83 15.78 1.81
CA VAL A 756 15.64 14.63 1.40
C VAL A 756 17.11 14.96 1.65
N HIS A 757 17.85 14.03 2.26
CA HIS A 757 19.18 14.30 2.81
C HIS A 757 20.28 13.43 2.22
N GLU A 758 19.91 12.40 1.47
CA GLU A 758 20.82 11.37 0.98
C GLU A 758 20.19 10.66 -0.22
N ASP A 759 21.01 9.88 -0.93
CA ASP A 759 20.53 8.97 -1.97
C ASP A 759 19.54 7.95 -1.40
N GLY A 760 18.59 7.54 -2.22
CA GLY A 760 17.61 6.53 -1.80
C GLY A 760 16.28 6.62 -2.53
N PHE A 761 15.35 5.80 -2.06
CA PHE A 761 14.00 5.68 -2.60
C PHE A 761 13.01 6.30 -1.63
N TYR A 762 12.16 7.17 -2.14
CA TYR A 762 11.26 7.99 -1.35
C TYR A 762 9.84 7.90 -1.90
N LYS A 763 8.84 8.04 -1.03
CA LYS A 763 7.44 8.19 -1.40
C LYS A 763 6.73 9.20 -0.52
N PHE A 764 5.61 9.71 -0.99
CA PHE A 764 4.69 10.50 -0.17
C PHE A 764 3.27 10.38 -0.69
N LYS A 765 2.29 10.57 0.20
CA LYS A 765 0.87 10.53 -0.11
C LYS A 765 0.47 11.72 -0.98
N THR A 766 -0.12 11.47 -2.13
CA THR A 766 -0.53 12.52 -3.09
C THR A 766 -2.02 12.79 -3.08
N THR A 767 -2.80 11.97 -2.36
CA THR A 767 -4.27 12.11 -2.29
C THR A 767 -4.74 13.17 -1.29
N ILE A 768 -3.82 13.82 -0.58
CA ILE A 768 -4.09 14.84 0.44
C ILE A 768 -3.33 16.11 0.08
N ARG A 769 -4.02 17.25 0.08
CA ARG A 769 -3.43 18.57 -0.16
C ARG A 769 -2.75 19.09 1.11
N GLY A 770 -1.43 19.27 1.05
CA GLY A 770 -0.65 19.78 2.17
C GLY A 770 -0.88 18.92 3.42
N ASN A 771 -1.24 19.56 4.53
CA ASN A 771 -1.53 18.88 5.80
C ASN A 771 -3.00 18.41 5.94
N GLY A 772 -3.81 18.53 4.88
CA GLY A 772 -5.22 18.08 4.88
C GLY A 772 -6.20 18.95 5.67
N VAL A 773 -5.75 20.06 6.26
CA VAL A 773 -6.57 20.98 7.06
C VAL A 773 -7.10 22.11 6.17
N GLY A 774 -8.38 22.00 5.78
CA GLY A 774 -9.07 22.96 4.90
C GLY A 774 -9.99 23.96 5.62
N SER A 775 -10.19 23.79 6.92
CA SER A 775 -11.02 24.65 7.76
C SER A 775 -10.47 24.71 9.18
N LEU A 776 -10.61 25.86 9.85
CA LEU A 776 -10.19 26.04 11.25
C LEU A 776 -11.30 26.71 12.06
N LEU A 777 -11.48 26.30 13.31
CA LEU A 777 -12.35 26.99 14.26
C LEU A 777 -11.50 27.96 15.09
N PRO A 778 -11.69 29.29 14.98
CA PRO A 778 -10.94 30.26 15.78
C PRO A 778 -11.23 30.09 17.28
N LEU A 779 -10.19 30.18 18.12
CA LEU A 779 -10.36 30.08 19.56
C LEU A 779 -11.23 31.25 20.07
N GLY A 780 -12.43 30.94 20.59
CA GLY A 780 -13.41 31.92 21.05
C GLY A 780 -14.31 32.55 19.97
N GLY A 781 -14.22 32.07 18.72
CA GLY A 781 -15.11 32.48 17.62
C GLY A 781 -16.35 31.58 17.48
N THR A 782 -17.40 32.08 16.82
CA THR A 782 -18.63 31.31 16.49
C THR A 782 -18.71 30.87 15.03
N THR A 783 -17.71 31.20 14.20
CA THR A 783 -17.70 30.98 12.75
C THR A 783 -16.42 30.25 12.34
N THR A 784 -16.56 29.18 11.55
CA THR A 784 -15.44 28.43 10.98
C THR A 784 -14.77 29.23 9.85
N ALA A 785 -13.44 29.27 9.85
CA ALA A 785 -12.63 29.84 8.78
C ALA A 785 -12.40 28.80 7.67
N GLU A 786 -13.04 28.97 6.51
CA GLU A 786 -12.97 28.07 5.36
C GLU A 786 -11.77 28.39 4.45
N ILE A 787 -10.58 27.96 4.87
CA ILE A 787 -9.32 28.34 4.23
C ILE A 787 -9.04 27.63 2.91
N ASN A 788 -9.82 26.62 2.54
CA ASN A 788 -9.62 25.82 1.33
C ASN A 788 -9.93 26.55 0.01
N GLY A 789 -10.63 27.68 0.06
CA GLY A 789 -11.00 28.44 -1.13
C GLY A 789 -11.89 27.71 -2.13
N GLY A 790 -12.72 26.77 -1.65
CA GLY A 790 -13.56 25.92 -2.49
C GLY A 790 -12.85 24.68 -3.04
N LEU A 791 -11.60 24.41 -2.65
CA LEU A 791 -10.91 23.16 -2.97
C LEU A 791 -11.28 22.07 -1.96
N SER A 792 -11.38 20.82 -2.43
CA SER A 792 -11.37 19.65 -1.54
C SER A 792 -10.01 19.52 -0.84
N THR A 793 -9.96 18.98 0.38
CA THR A 793 -8.69 18.61 1.03
C THR A 793 -8.09 17.34 0.44
N THR A 794 -8.91 16.51 -0.23
CA THR A 794 -8.51 15.29 -0.92
C THR A 794 -8.51 15.47 -2.44
N ILE A 795 -7.65 14.71 -3.12
CA ILE A 795 -7.54 14.65 -4.58
C ILE A 795 -7.27 13.23 -5.04
N SER A 796 -7.55 12.96 -6.32
CA SER A 796 -7.23 11.69 -6.98
C SER A 796 -6.40 11.99 -8.23
N PRO A 797 -5.07 12.18 -8.09
CA PRO A 797 -4.21 12.44 -9.23
C PRO A 797 -4.07 11.21 -10.11
N ALA A 798 -4.00 11.43 -11.42
CA ALA A 798 -3.70 10.37 -12.38
C ALA A 798 -2.19 10.09 -12.45
N ARG A 799 -1.39 11.15 -12.33
CA ARG A 799 0.08 11.08 -12.34
C ARG A 799 0.69 12.26 -11.60
N VAL A 800 1.98 12.17 -11.32
CA VAL A 800 2.83 13.25 -10.84
C VAL A 800 4.00 13.43 -11.80
N ASP A 801 4.43 14.66 -12.05
CA ASP A 801 5.64 14.93 -12.83
C ASP A 801 6.49 16.02 -12.17
N ILE A 802 7.79 16.07 -12.49
CA ILE A 802 8.68 17.16 -12.10
C ILE A 802 8.28 18.41 -12.89
N LEU A 803 7.90 19.47 -12.19
CA LEU A 803 7.52 20.75 -12.79
C LEU A 803 8.72 21.65 -13.03
N TRP A 804 9.63 21.72 -12.07
CA TRP A 804 10.87 22.49 -12.18
C TRP A 804 11.98 21.99 -11.27
N TRP A 805 13.22 22.33 -11.62
CA TRP A 805 14.45 22.01 -10.88
C TRP A 805 15.30 23.26 -10.68
N GLN A 806 15.83 23.41 -9.47
CA GLN A 806 16.85 24.40 -9.13
C GLN A 806 17.98 23.66 -8.40
N GLY A 807 19.17 23.64 -8.98
CA GLY A 807 20.35 23.02 -8.37
C GLY A 807 20.89 23.80 -7.16
N ASP A 808 22.08 23.43 -6.70
CA ASP A 808 22.77 24.13 -5.61
C ASP A 808 23.47 25.42 -6.10
N PHE A 809 23.46 26.47 -5.27
CA PHE A 809 24.17 27.73 -5.52
C PHE A 809 25.45 27.87 -4.69
N THR A 810 26.01 26.75 -4.22
CA THR A 810 27.29 26.76 -3.48
C THR A 810 28.45 27.33 -4.31
N ASN A 811 28.36 27.30 -5.64
CA ASN A 811 29.29 27.96 -6.57
C ASN A 811 28.68 29.21 -7.23
N GLY A 812 27.68 29.84 -6.62
CA GLY A 812 26.96 30.96 -7.23
C GLY A 812 26.18 30.55 -8.50
N GLU A 813 25.95 31.47 -9.42
CA GLU A 813 25.28 31.17 -10.71
C GLU A 813 26.20 30.46 -11.72
N THR A 814 27.47 30.18 -11.40
CA THR A 814 28.45 29.64 -12.36
C THR A 814 28.10 28.24 -12.88
N ASP A 815 27.36 27.46 -12.09
CA ASP A 815 26.85 26.13 -12.48
C ASP A 815 25.58 26.21 -13.36
N PHE A 816 25.11 27.42 -13.67
CA PHE A 816 23.92 27.66 -14.49
C PHE A 816 24.26 28.43 -15.78
N PRO A 817 23.48 28.26 -16.86
CA PRO A 817 23.71 29.02 -18.09
C PRO A 817 23.61 30.55 -17.89
N ASP A 818 24.38 31.31 -18.67
CA ASP A 818 24.35 32.78 -18.59
C ASP A 818 23.02 33.37 -19.06
N ASN A 819 22.42 32.79 -20.11
CA ASN A 819 21.23 33.29 -20.79
C ASN A 819 20.09 32.28 -20.74
N GLU A 820 18.84 32.75 -20.75
CA GLU A 820 17.65 31.90 -20.89
C GLU A 820 17.71 31.07 -22.18
N ALA A 821 17.24 29.83 -22.11
CA ALA A 821 17.27 28.88 -23.21
C ALA A 821 16.08 27.93 -23.13
N SER A 822 15.47 27.57 -24.27
CA SER A 822 14.34 26.65 -24.34
C SER A 822 14.74 25.30 -24.95
N ASN A 823 13.92 24.28 -24.73
CA ASN A 823 14.06 22.95 -25.33
C ASN A 823 15.42 22.29 -25.10
N GLN A 824 15.93 22.45 -23.89
CA GLN A 824 17.19 21.88 -23.44
C GLN A 824 16.97 20.46 -22.88
N PRO A 825 18.04 19.63 -22.86
CA PRO A 825 18.03 18.38 -22.11
C PRO A 825 17.83 18.64 -20.61
N ALA A 826 17.48 17.58 -19.87
CA ALA A 826 17.41 17.65 -18.43
C ALA A 826 18.73 18.13 -17.82
N PRO A 827 18.70 18.95 -16.76
CA PRO A 827 19.92 19.45 -16.12
C PRO A 827 20.80 18.28 -15.66
N SER A 828 22.09 18.32 -15.97
CA SER A 828 23.02 17.23 -15.66
C SER A 828 23.24 17.02 -14.16
N ASN A 829 22.97 18.04 -13.34
CA ASN A 829 23.06 17.98 -11.88
C ASN A 829 21.74 17.58 -11.20
N MET A 830 20.68 17.34 -11.95
CA MET A 830 19.40 16.88 -11.41
C MET A 830 19.53 15.44 -10.92
N CYS A 831 19.43 15.24 -9.61
CA CYS A 831 19.62 13.93 -8.97
C CYS A 831 18.31 13.20 -8.67
N ILE A 832 17.15 13.75 -9.09
CA ILE A 832 15.82 13.18 -8.84
C ILE A 832 15.23 12.55 -10.10
N THR A 833 14.68 11.35 -9.95
CA THR A 833 13.99 10.61 -11.02
C THR A 833 12.69 10.04 -10.47
N LEU A 834 11.56 10.30 -11.13
CA LEU A 834 10.29 9.66 -10.77
C LEU A 834 10.33 8.18 -11.13
N LEU A 835 9.79 7.35 -10.22
CA LEU A 835 9.61 5.92 -10.47
C LEU A 835 8.26 5.70 -11.14
N ASP A 836 8.13 4.62 -11.91
CA ASP A 836 6.91 4.25 -12.64
C ASP A 836 6.33 5.41 -13.46
N GLU A 837 7.20 6.25 -14.04
CA GLU A 837 6.83 7.45 -14.80
C GLU A 837 5.93 8.44 -14.01
N GLY A 838 5.99 8.38 -12.68
CA GLY A 838 5.18 9.19 -11.78
C GLY A 838 3.72 8.77 -11.67
N ILE A 839 3.38 7.54 -12.07
CA ILE A 839 2.04 6.97 -11.87
C ILE A 839 1.73 6.92 -10.37
N VAL A 840 0.50 7.34 -10.01
CA VAL A 840 0.03 7.25 -8.63
C VAL A 840 -0.54 5.86 -8.38
N SER A 841 -0.05 5.20 -7.33
CA SER A 841 -0.51 3.87 -6.93
C SER A 841 -1.97 3.86 -6.47
N SER A 842 -2.60 2.68 -6.42
CA SER A 842 -3.98 2.53 -5.96
C SER A 842 -4.18 2.98 -4.50
N ASP A 843 -3.14 2.88 -3.67
CA ASP A 843 -3.10 3.41 -2.31
C ASP A 843 -2.71 4.89 -2.24
N GLY A 844 -2.59 5.61 -3.37
CA GLY A 844 -2.49 7.07 -3.41
C GLY A 844 -1.11 7.66 -3.13
N TYR A 845 -0.04 6.91 -3.44
CA TYR A 845 1.34 7.35 -3.30
C TYR A 845 2.00 7.59 -4.67
N VAL A 846 3.00 8.48 -4.68
CA VAL A 846 4.00 8.53 -5.76
C VAL A 846 5.36 8.19 -5.16
N ALA A 847 6.20 7.51 -5.93
CA ALA A 847 7.57 7.18 -5.55
C ALA A 847 8.59 7.86 -6.48
N PHE A 848 9.74 8.20 -5.93
CA PHE A 848 10.87 8.78 -6.66
C PHE A 848 12.19 8.30 -6.08
N LYS A 849 13.24 8.36 -6.90
CA LYS A 849 14.60 8.02 -6.54
C LYS A 849 15.47 9.26 -6.53
N VAL A 850 16.35 9.36 -5.55
CA VAL A 850 17.49 10.28 -5.55
C VAL A 850 18.77 9.47 -5.76
N SER A 851 19.59 9.87 -6.74
CA SER A 851 20.85 9.21 -7.07
C SER A 851 21.95 10.24 -7.33
N ASN A 852 23.15 10.01 -6.79
CA ASN A 852 24.25 10.97 -6.82
C ASN A 852 23.82 12.27 -6.14
N PHE A 853 23.40 12.16 -4.88
CA PHE A 853 22.77 13.22 -4.10
C PHE A 853 23.49 14.54 -4.32
N SER A 854 22.76 15.46 -4.94
CA SER A 854 23.14 16.85 -5.10
C SER A 854 22.10 17.69 -4.38
N LYS A 855 22.58 18.71 -3.66
CA LYS A 855 21.67 19.66 -3.02
C LYS A 855 20.90 20.43 -4.10
N GLY A 856 19.68 20.83 -3.76
CA GLY A 856 18.82 21.52 -4.69
C GLY A 856 17.38 21.50 -4.25
N ASN A 857 16.52 21.92 -5.16
CA ASN A 857 15.10 22.08 -4.94
C ASN A 857 14.33 21.69 -6.20
N THR A 858 13.18 21.07 -6.00
CA THR A 858 12.26 20.77 -7.10
C THR A 858 10.83 20.84 -6.66
N ILE A 859 9.93 21.09 -7.60
CA ILE A 859 8.50 20.94 -7.40
C ILE A 859 8.00 19.74 -8.18
N LEU A 860 7.30 18.85 -7.47
CA LEU A 860 6.52 17.78 -8.07
C LEU A 860 5.06 18.22 -8.15
N ALA A 861 4.46 18.11 -9.34
CA ALA A 861 3.08 18.50 -9.60
C ALA A 861 2.21 17.26 -9.85
N ALA A 862 1.07 17.18 -9.17
CA ALA A 862 0.02 16.19 -9.44
C ALA A 862 -0.89 16.68 -10.55
N TYR A 863 -1.22 15.79 -11.49
CA TYR A 863 -2.08 16.09 -12.64
C TYR A 863 -3.33 15.22 -12.63
N ASP A 864 -4.44 15.78 -13.11
CA ASP A 864 -5.63 15.00 -13.48
C ASP A 864 -5.46 14.30 -14.84
N ASN A 865 -6.46 13.51 -15.24
CA ASN A 865 -6.50 12.83 -16.54
C ASN A 865 -6.51 13.79 -17.74
N ALA A 866 -6.90 15.05 -17.54
CA ALA A 866 -6.92 16.08 -18.58
C ALA A 866 -5.59 16.87 -18.64
N GLY A 867 -4.63 16.58 -17.76
CA GLY A 867 -3.33 17.25 -17.69
C GLY A 867 -3.34 18.56 -16.92
N ASN A 868 -4.38 18.87 -16.13
CA ASN A 868 -4.39 20.04 -15.26
C ASN A 868 -3.70 19.75 -13.93
N ILE A 869 -2.94 20.71 -13.42
CA ILE A 869 -2.33 20.62 -12.08
C ILE A 869 -3.42 20.65 -11.00
N LEU A 870 -3.40 19.66 -10.12
CA LEU A 870 -4.31 19.53 -8.97
C LEU A 870 -3.71 20.09 -7.68
N TRP A 871 -2.40 19.90 -7.50
CA TRP A 871 -1.60 20.34 -6.36
C TRP A 871 -0.11 20.16 -6.65
N THR A 872 0.76 20.77 -5.85
CA THR A 872 2.22 20.60 -5.96
C THR A 872 2.90 20.52 -4.60
N TRP A 873 4.05 19.85 -4.57
CA TRP A 873 4.88 19.64 -3.38
C TRP A 873 6.34 20.02 -3.65
N HIS A 874 6.94 20.74 -2.71
CA HIS A 874 8.36 21.11 -2.73
C HIS A 874 9.19 19.96 -2.16
N ILE A 875 10.11 19.43 -2.96
CA ILE A 875 11.13 18.50 -2.48
C ILE A 875 12.42 19.29 -2.29
N TRP A 876 12.87 19.36 -1.05
CA TRP A 876 14.05 20.11 -0.63
C TRP A 876 15.20 19.14 -0.37
N LEU A 877 16.16 19.11 -1.29
CA LEU A 877 17.34 18.26 -1.22
C LEU A 877 18.45 19.05 -0.50
N THR A 878 18.67 18.74 0.77
CA THR A 878 19.54 19.54 1.64
C THR A 878 20.07 18.70 2.79
N ASP A 879 21.16 19.14 3.42
CA ASP A 879 21.53 18.59 4.73
C ASP A 879 20.39 18.83 5.71
N LYS A 880 20.24 17.95 6.71
CA LYS A 880 19.24 18.15 7.75
C LYS A 880 19.42 19.52 8.44
N PRO A 881 18.43 20.43 8.37
CA PRO A 881 18.54 21.72 9.04
C PRO A 881 18.72 21.55 10.56
N ALA A 882 19.63 22.33 11.15
CA ALA A 882 19.80 22.32 12.60
C ALA A 882 18.67 23.11 13.29
N ASP A 883 18.28 22.64 14.47
CA ASP A 883 17.37 23.37 15.36
C ASP A 883 18.14 24.51 16.05
N LYS A 884 17.57 25.71 16.02
CA LYS A 884 18.09 26.94 16.63
C LYS A 884 17.10 27.56 17.59
N ILE A 885 17.58 27.91 18.78
CA ILE A 885 16.76 28.53 19.84
C ILE A 885 16.64 30.04 19.59
N SER A 886 15.43 30.56 19.66
CA SER A 886 15.11 31.98 19.53
C SER A 886 13.98 32.33 20.51
N GLY A 887 14.34 32.89 21.66
CA GLY A 887 13.42 33.06 22.79
C GLY A 887 12.91 31.70 23.29
N ASN A 888 11.59 31.55 23.40
CA ASN A 888 10.94 30.30 23.85
C ASN A 888 10.72 29.28 22.72
N TYR A 889 11.30 29.49 21.54
CA TYR A 889 10.92 28.78 20.33
C TYR A 889 12.12 28.23 19.58
N THR A 890 11.90 27.10 18.91
CA THR A 890 12.91 26.42 18.10
C THR A 890 12.62 26.62 16.62
N LYS A 891 13.64 26.98 15.84
CA LYS A 891 13.53 27.30 14.40
C LYS A 891 14.62 26.60 13.61
N MET A 892 14.46 26.52 12.30
CA MET A 892 15.54 26.07 11.43
C MET A 892 16.70 27.09 11.39
N ASP A 893 17.92 26.58 11.27
CA ASP A 893 19.15 27.36 11.08
C ASP A 893 19.19 28.17 9.78
N ARG A 894 18.34 27.84 8.80
CA ARG A 894 18.26 28.47 7.47
C ARG A 894 16.83 28.76 7.01
N PHE A 895 16.71 29.51 5.92
CA PHE A 895 15.43 29.73 5.25
C PHE A 895 14.98 28.52 4.44
N LEU A 896 13.67 28.37 4.25
CA LEU A 896 13.07 27.29 3.48
C LEU A 896 13.57 27.31 2.02
N GLY A 897 14.16 26.20 1.58
CA GLY A 897 14.78 26.05 0.26
C GLY A 897 16.27 26.38 0.20
N ALA A 898 16.88 26.92 1.26
CA ALA A 898 18.32 27.19 1.29
C ALA A 898 19.14 25.88 1.37
N THR A 899 20.12 25.69 0.51
CA THR A 899 20.95 24.47 0.48
C THR A 899 22.11 24.51 1.48
N TYR A 900 22.41 25.70 2.03
CA TYR A 900 23.53 25.91 2.95
C TYR A 900 23.15 26.80 4.15
N ALA A 901 23.71 26.47 5.32
CA ALA A 901 23.76 27.34 6.48
C ALA A 901 25.22 27.49 6.94
N PRO A 902 25.76 28.72 7.02
CA PRO A 902 27.13 28.92 7.46
C PRO A 902 27.24 28.69 8.97
N GLU A 903 28.39 28.17 9.41
CA GLU A 903 28.79 28.26 10.81
C GLU A 903 29.04 29.74 11.14
N ILE A 904 28.54 30.17 12.30
CA ILE A 904 28.52 31.58 12.65
C ILE A 904 29.62 31.90 13.69
N PRO A 905 30.75 32.50 13.28
CA PRO A 905 31.88 32.81 14.17
C PRO A 905 31.55 33.93 15.17
N ALA A 906 32.53 34.30 15.99
CA ALA A 906 32.41 35.44 16.90
C ALA A 906 32.39 36.79 16.15
N ASN A 907 33.06 36.88 15.01
CA ASN A 907 33.08 38.05 14.14
C ASN A 907 32.58 37.65 12.74
N ILE A 908 31.45 38.20 12.30
CA ILE A 908 30.78 37.81 11.04
C ILE A 908 31.66 37.98 9.79
N SER A 909 32.62 38.92 9.82
CA SER A 909 33.58 39.14 8.73
C SER A 909 34.53 37.94 8.52
N GLN A 910 34.53 36.99 9.46
CA GLN A 910 35.29 35.75 9.43
C GLN A 910 34.43 34.55 9.00
N ILE A 911 33.18 34.75 8.54
CA ILE A 911 32.43 33.63 7.96
C ILE A 911 33.24 33.09 6.79
N THR A 912 33.57 31.81 6.85
CA THR A 912 34.20 31.10 5.75
C THR A 912 33.09 30.66 4.80
N TRP A 913 33.06 31.25 3.62
CA TRP A 913 32.18 30.84 2.55
C TRP A 913 32.81 29.69 1.75
N PRO A 914 32.01 28.78 1.18
CA PRO A 914 32.43 28.01 0.02
C PRO A 914 32.88 28.97 -1.10
N THR A 915 33.71 28.52 -2.04
CA THR A 915 34.47 29.33 -3.02
C THR A 915 33.70 30.50 -3.65
N GLU A 916 32.37 30.40 -3.87
CA GLU A 916 31.46 31.52 -4.19
C GLU A 916 30.07 31.43 -3.46
N GLY A 917 29.96 30.67 -2.37
CA GLY A 917 28.71 30.04 -1.89
C GLY A 917 27.79 30.82 -0.95
N LYS A 918 27.69 32.14 -1.07
CA LYS A 918 26.73 32.92 -0.24
C LYS A 918 25.29 32.74 -0.72
N GLU A 919 25.07 32.63 -2.03
CA GLU A 919 23.77 32.48 -2.68
C GLU A 919 23.00 31.21 -2.22
N ALA A 920 23.72 30.14 -1.86
CA ALA A 920 23.14 28.93 -1.26
C ALA A 920 22.37 29.17 0.05
N THR A 921 22.52 30.34 0.69
CA THR A 921 21.81 30.72 1.92
C THR A 921 20.44 31.38 1.68
N MET A 922 20.11 31.72 0.43
CA MET A 922 19.01 32.64 0.12
C MET A 922 17.62 32.04 0.27
N GLY A 923 17.42 30.76 -0.04
CA GLY A 923 16.11 30.11 -0.08
C GLY A 923 15.12 30.74 -1.08
N PHE A 924 13.82 30.52 -0.88
CA PHE A 924 12.76 31.07 -1.76
C PHE A 924 11.87 32.11 -1.11
N TYR A 925 11.21 32.90 -1.95
CA TYR A 925 10.12 33.77 -1.53
C TYR A 925 8.78 33.04 -1.55
N TYR A 926 7.91 33.43 -0.62
CA TYR A 926 6.53 32.96 -0.52
C TYR A 926 5.61 34.18 -0.38
N GLN A 927 4.47 34.16 -1.06
CA GLN A 927 3.39 35.11 -0.79
C GLN A 927 2.56 34.59 0.39
N TRP A 928 1.99 35.49 1.18
CA TRP A 928 1.21 35.13 2.36
C TRP A 928 0.10 34.14 2.04
N GLY A 929 0.01 33.03 2.78
CA GLY A 929 -1.03 32.03 2.56
C GLY A 929 -0.84 31.15 1.32
N ARG A 930 0.31 31.22 0.63
CA ARG A 930 0.68 30.28 -0.45
C ARG A 930 1.73 29.28 0.02
N LYS A 931 1.66 28.08 -0.53
CA LYS A 931 2.66 27.02 -0.32
C LYS A 931 3.81 27.03 -1.33
N ASP A 932 3.62 27.68 -2.48
CA ASP A 932 4.50 27.51 -3.64
C ASP A 932 5.75 28.38 -3.52
N PRO A 933 6.96 27.81 -3.68
CA PRO A 933 8.19 28.58 -3.72
C PRO A 933 8.26 29.44 -4.98
N ILE A 934 8.67 30.70 -4.82
CA ILE A 934 8.92 31.65 -5.90
C ILE A 934 10.40 32.01 -5.88
N MET A 935 11.02 31.95 -7.06
CA MET A 935 12.46 32.15 -7.26
C MET A 935 12.99 33.41 -6.54
N GLY A 936 14.16 33.30 -5.92
CA GLY A 936 14.84 34.42 -5.26
C GLY A 936 15.56 35.34 -6.26
N PRO A 937 16.35 36.32 -5.78
CA PRO A 937 17.31 37.03 -6.61
C PRO A 937 18.53 36.15 -6.96
N PRO A 938 19.29 36.49 -8.04
CA PRO A 938 20.45 35.74 -8.49
C PRO A 938 21.71 35.96 -7.63
N THR A 939 21.72 37.01 -6.80
CA THR A 939 22.85 37.33 -5.92
C THR A 939 22.38 38.05 -4.65
N ILE A 940 23.24 38.03 -3.63
CA ILE A 940 23.07 38.75 -2.36
C ILE A 940 23.82 40.10 -2.38
N GLY A 941 24.70 40.33 -3.36
CA GLY A 941 25.68 41.43 -3.38
C GLY A 941 25.22 42.76 -4.00
N TYR A 942 25.86 43.85 -3.55
CA TYR A 942 25.71 45.21 -4.06
C TYR A 942 26.44 45.34 -5.42
N GLY A 943 25.76 45.85 -6.46
CA GLY A 943 26.46 46.30 -7.67
C GLY A 943 27.44 47.43 -7.30
N THR A 944 28.64 47.45 -7.87
CA THR A 944 29.71 48.43 -7.57
C THR A 944 29.37 49.90 -7.87
N ASP A 945 28.12 50.22 -8.22
CA ASP A 945 27.67 51.51 -8.73
C ASP A 945 26.96 52.42 -7.72
N GLY A 946 26.87 52.05 -6.44
CA GLY A 946 26.35 52.96 -5.41
C GLY A 946 24.83 53.16 -5.45
N SER A 947 24.08 52.47 -6.31
CA SER A 947 22.65 52.67 -6.43
C SER A 947 21.86 51.95 -5.32
N THR A 948 21.21 52.73 -4.45
CA THR A 948 20.26 52.21 -3.46
C THR A 948 19.02 51.66 -4.17
N GLY A 949 18.69 50.38 -3.93
CA GLY A 949 17.40 49.79 -4.36
C GLY A 949 17.37 49.25 -5.79
N SER A 950 18.37 48.45 -6.19
CA SER A 950 18.37 47.80 -7.51
C SER A 950 17.23 46.77 -7.65
N THR A 951 16.54 46.83 -8.79
CA THR A 951 15.60 45.79 -9.23
C THR A 951 16.39 44.76 -10.02
N VAL A 952 16.47 43.53 -9.52
CA VAL A 952 17.24 42.45 -10.16
C VAL A 952 16.33 41.34 -10.69
N ALA A 953 16.86 40.55 -11.62
CA ALA A 953 16.19 39.38 -12.18
C ALA A 953 15.95 38.29 -11.10
N SER A 954 15.40 37.16 -11.50
CA SER A 954 15.29 35.99 -10.64
C SER A 954 16.56 35.14 -10.76
N SER A 955 16.88 34.34 -9.75
CA SER A 955 17.91 33.30 -9.87
C SER A 955 17.56 32.31 -10.98
N GLY A 956 18.61 31.75 -11.59
CA GLY A 956 18.48 30.71 -12.62
C GLY A 956 17.70 29.47 -12.16
N TRP A 957 16.84 28.93 -13.01
CA TRP A 957 16.07 27.71 -12.76
C TRP A 957 15.62 27.04 -14.06
N TRP A 958 15.28 25.76 -13.96
CA TRP A 958 14.85 24.95 -15.10
C TRP A 958 13.37 24.60 -14.94
N LYS A 959 12.54 25.00 -15.90
CA LYS A 959 11.12 24.65 -15.96
C LYS A 959 10.92 23.56 -17.01
N LYS A 960 10.20 22.49 -16.67
CA LYS A 960 9.80 21.48 -17.65
C LYS A 960 8.66 22.06 -18.51
N ASN A 961 8.75 21.91 -19.83
CA ASN A 961 7.72 22.37 -20.77
C ASN A 961 6.76 21.24 -21.18
N ASP A 962 5.66 21.61 -21.85
CA ASP A 962 4.58 20.68 -22.22
C ASP A 962 5.04 19.57 -23.18
N GLU A 963 6.18 19.77 -23.86
CA GLU A 963 6.80 18.81 -24.77
C GLU A 963 7.75 17.83 -24.05
N GLY A 964 7.89 17.96 -22.72
CA GLY A 964 8.75 17.11 -21.89
C GLY A 964 10.23 17.49 -21.88
N THR A 965 10.59 18.62 -22.51
CA THR A 965 11.95 19.20 -22.51
C THR A 965 12.07 20.32 -21.47
N TRP A 966 13.24 20.95 -21.35
CA TRP A 966 13.52 21.91 -20.27
C TRP A 966 13.82 23.32 -20.78
N ASP A 967 13.21 24.31 -20.14
CA ASP A 967 13.51 25.72 -20.34
C ASP A 967 14.33 26.23 -19.16
N TYR A 968 15.53 26.71 -19.42
CA TYR A 968 16.28 27.50 -18.46
C TYR A 968 15.79 28.96 -18.44
N ARG A 969 15.47 29.46 -17.25
CA ARG A 969 14.83 30.76 -17.01
C ARG A 969 15.56 31.54 -15.92
N LYS A 970 15.58 32.87 -16.05
CA LYS A 970 15.96 33.86 -15.03
C LYS A 970 14.81 34.82 -14.72
N SER A 971 13.62 34.50 -15.22
CA SER A 971 12.38 35.25 -15.05
C SER A 971 11.29 34.39 -14.41
N ILE A 972 10.22 35.03 -13.96
CA ILE A 972 8.99 34.40 -13.49
C ILE A 972 7.79 35.05 -14.15
N ASP A 973 6.69 34.30 -14.27
CA ASP A 973 5.44 34.86 -14.77
C ASP A 973 4.80 35.77 -13.73
N VAL A 974 4.34 36.96 -14.13
CA VAL A 974 3.69 37.93 -13.24
C VAL A 974 2.25 38.16 -13.69
N LYS A 975 1.29 37.78 -12.85
CA LYS A 975 -0.15 37.79 -13.18
C LYS A 975 -0.93 38.75 -12.29
N GLY A 976 -2.14 39.12 -12.73
CA GLY A 976 -3.10 39.82 -11.87
C GLY A 976 -3.63 38.86 -10.80
N ALA A 977 -4.20 39.38 -9.72
CA ALA A 977 -4.75 38.57 -8.64
C ALA A 977 -5.74 37.51 -9.13
N ALA A 978 -5.75 36.33 -8.49
CA ALA A 978 -6.56 35.19 -8.89
C ALA A 978 -7.06 34.38 -7.69
N SER A 979 -8.09 33.55 -7.90
CA SER A 979 -8.65 32.71 -6.86
C SER A 979 -7.65 31.62 -6.41
N ILE A 980 -7.78 31.09 -5.19
CA ILE A 980 -6.92 29.98 -4.73
C ILE A 980 -6.92 28.80 -5.71
N PRO A 981 -8.08 28.32 -6.23
CA PRO A 981 -8.10 27.28 -7.25
C PRO A 981 -7.29 27.58 -8.53
N ASP A 982 -7.26 28.85 -8.97
CA ASP A 982 -6.52 29.24 -10.17
C ASP A 982 -5.01 29.32 -9.89
N VAL A 983 -4.63 29.85 -8.74
CA VAL A 983 -3.22 29.96 -8.32
C VAL A 983 -2.58 28.58 -8.15
N VAL A 984 -3.33 27.60 -7.64
CA VAL A 984 -2.86 26.21 -7.50
C VAL A 984 -2.50 25.56 -8.84
N LYS A 985 -3.17 25.96 -9.93
CA LYS A 985 -2.89 25.45 -11.28
C LYS A 985 -1.67 26.11 -11.92
N ASP A 986 -1.17 27.20 -11.35
CA ASP A 986 0.00 27.94 -11.84
C ASP A 986 0.93 28.34 -10.67
N PRO A 987 1.59 27.34 -10.07
CA PRO A 987 2.34 27.50 -8.83
C PRO A 987 3.59 28.38 -9.03
N THR A 988 4.15 28.45 -10.25
CA THR A 988 5.38 29.19 -10.54
C THR A 988 5.17 30.70 -10.74
N ALA A 989 3.94 31.15 -10.92
CA ALA A 989 3.65 32.57 -11.15
C ALA A 989 3.59 33.38 -9.85
N PHE A 990 3.96 34.66 -9.94
CA PHE A 990 3.76 35.65 -8.90
C PHE A 990 2.50 36.47 -9.19
N TYR A 991 1.62 36.58 -8.19
CA TYR A 991 0.32 37.23 -8.32
C TYR A 991 0.36 38.62 -7.70
N LYS A 992 0.08 39.65 -8.51
CA LYS A 992 0.12 41.04 -8.08
C LYS A 992 -1.05 41.40 -7.16
N SER A 993 -0.86 42.47 -6.38
CA SER A 993 -1.94 43.08 -5.64
C SER A 993 -3.10 43.50 -6.56
N THR A 994 -4.34 43.37 -6.08
CA THR A 994 -5.52 43.97 -6.75
C THR A 994 -5.43 45.50 -6.76
N THR A 995 -6.38 46.16 -7.42
CA THR A 995 -6.59 47.61 -7.26
C THR A 995 -8.08 47.87 -7.30
N ALA A 996 -8.68 48.26 -6.17
CA ALA A 996 -10.08 48.69 -6.11
C ALA A 996 -10.17 50.14 -5.62
N ASN A 997 -10.92 50.98 -6.33
CA ASN A 997 -11.29 52.36 -5.93
C ASN A 997 -10.13 53.29 -5.52
N GLY A 998 -8.93 53.14 -6.10
CA GLY A 998 -7.81 54.05 -5.85
C GLY A 998 -7.20 53.95 -4.45
N GLN A 999 -7.59 52.96 -3.64
CA GLN A 999 -6.90 52.58 -2.41
C GLN A 999 -6.14 51.27 -2.67
N LYS A 1000 -4.85 51.24 -2.33
CA LYS A 1000 -4.00 50.05 -2.51
C LYS A 1000 -4.53 48.93 -1.62
N ASN A 1001 -5.24 47.97 -2.18
CA ASN A 1001 -5.56 46.72 -1.50
C ASN A 1001 -4.36 45.76 -1.62
N SER A 1002 -4.16 45.00 -0.55
CA SER A 1002 -2.88 44.37 -0.21
C SER A 1002 -2.72 42.92 -0.69
N GLN A 1003 -3.71 42.34 -1.36
CA GLN A 1003 -3.85 40.88 -1.54
C GLN A 1003 -3.57 40.41 -2.95
N TRP A 1004 -2.98 39.21 -3.08
CA TRP A 1004 -2.75 38.53 -4.36
C TRP A 1004 -3.97 37.72 -4.86
N PHE A 1005 -5.06 37.72 -4.09
CA PHE A 1005 -6.33 37.09 -4.40
C PHE A 1005 -7.48 38.12 -4.42
N PRO A 1006 -8.65 37.81 -5.04
CA PRO A 1006 -9.77 38.74 -5.12
C PRO A 1006 -10.37 39.09 -3.75
N GLU A 1007 -10.87 40.31 -3.57
CA GLU A 1007 -11.52 40.76 -2.32
C GLU A 1007 -12.71 39.87 -1.90
N SER A 1008 -13.36 39.19 -2.85
CA SER A 1008 -14.47 38.28 -2.59
C SER A 1008 -14.06 36.96 -1.92
N PHE A 1009 -12.76 36.69 -1.78
CA PHE A 1009 -12.26 35.37 -1.41
C PHE A 1009 -12.49 35.00 0.06
N ALA A 1010 -12.70 35.94 1.00
CA ALA A 1010 -13.31 35.62 2.30
C ALA A 1010 -13.57 36.83 3.23
N ASP A 1011 -14.32 36.56 4.30
CA ASP A 1011 -14.38 37.40 5.51
C ASP A 1011 -13.01 37.60 6.17
N GLY A 1012 -12.92 38.58 7.07
CA GLY A 1012 -11.66 38.91 7.77
C GLY A 1012 -11.06 37.76 8.60
N TYR A 1013 -11.80 36.67 8.85
CA TYR A 1013 -11.37 35.52 9.66
C TYR A 1013 -10.68 34.43 8.84
N THR A 1014 -11.11 34.21 7.61
CA THR A 1014 -10.53 33.17 6.78
C THR A 1014 -9.19 33.58 6.17
N ASN A 1015 -9.02 34.85 5.77
CA ASN A 1015 -7.73 35.36 5.26
C ASN A 1015 -6.59 35.18 6.29
N VAL A 1016 -6.90 35.41 7.56
CA VAL A 1016 -5.90 35.40 8.62
C VAL A 1016 -5.45 33.99 9.02
N ALA A 1017 -6.26 32.99 8.70
CA ALA A 1017 -6.05 31.60 9.07
C ALA A 1017 -5.33 30.77 8.00
N LEU A 1018 -4.97 31.34 6.84
CA LEU A 1018 -4.40 30.59 5.70
C LEU A 1018 -3.19 29.74 6.08
N TRP A 1019 -2.30 30.20 6.95
CA TRP A 1019 -1.16 29.43 7.48
C TRP A 1019 -1.32 28.99 8.94
N GLY A 1020 -2.53 29.05 9.50
CA GLY A 1020 -2.82 28.39 10.78
C GLY A 1020 -3.11 29.27 11.97
N TYR A 1021 -3.13 30.59 11.80
CA TYR A 1021 -3.44 31.50 12.90
C TYR A 1021 -4.95 31.63 13.10
N ALA A 1022 -5.47 31.04 14.18
CA ALA A 1022 -6.91 30.95 14.44
C ALA A 1022 -7.29 31.68 15.73
N VAL A 1023 -7.54 33.00 15.66
CA VAL A 1023 -7.85 33.83 16.84
C VAL A 1023 -9.05 34.77 16.63
N ALA A 1024 -9.70 35.16 17.73
CA ALA A 1024 -10.67 36.26 17.78
C ALA A 1024 -10.03 37.66 18.01
N ASP A 1025 -8.80 37.72 18.54
CA ASP A 1025 -8.07 38.97 18.86
C ASP A 1025 -6.58 38.91 18.44
N TYR A 1026 -6.20 39.81 17.54
CA TYR A 1026 -4.87 39.93 16.93
C TYR A 1026 -3.76 40.47 17.85
N SER A 1027 -4.03 40.65 19.16
CA SER A 1027 -3.09 41.28 20.10
C SER A 1027 -2.55 40.35 21.19
N ILE A 1028 -3.09 39.15 21.34
CA ILE A 1028 -2.82 38.26 22.50
C ILE A 1028 -1.73 37.22 22.19
N GLU A 1029 -0.77 37.07 23.10
CA GLU A 1029 0.33 36.09 23.07
C GLU A 1029 -0.12 34.73 23.65
N GLY A 1030 0.34 33.60 23.08
CA GLY A 1030 0.08 32.24 23.60
C GLY A 1030 -1.14 31.49 23.01
N GLN A 1031 -1.63 31.86 21.83
CA GLN A 1031 -2.80 31.22 21.20
C GLN A 1031 -2.46 30.04 20.27
N THR A 1032 -3.45 29.16 20.04
CA THR A 1032 -3.36 27.94 19.24
C THR A 1032 -3.04 28.22 17.77
N PHE A 1033 -2.07 27.49 17.23
CA PHE A 1033 -1.54 27.66 15.88
C PHE A 1033 -1.48 26.27 15.21
N SER A 1034 -2.18 26.08 14.10
CA SER A 1034 -2.32 24.75 13.48
C SER A 1034 -1.86 24.77 12.04
N LYS A 1035 -0.99 23.85 11.66
CA LYS A 1035 -0.49 23.78 10.28
C LYS A 1035 -1.63 23.46 9.30
N THR A 1036 -1.81 24.30 8.28
CA THR A 1036 -2.93 24.20 7.35
C THR A 1036 -2.55 23.50 6.05
N MET A 1037 -3.51 23.28 5.16
CA MET A 1037 -3.21 22.85 3.79
C MET A 1037 -2.32 23.83 3.02
N HIS A 1038 -2.16 25.10 3.43
CA HIS A 1038 -1.35 26.09 2.70
C HIS A 1038 0.01 26.39 3.34
N ASP A 1039 0.29 25.88 4.53
CA ASP A 1039 1.57 26.10 5.21
C ASP A 1039 2.71 25.43 4.41
N PRO A 1040 3.77 26.17 4.01
CA PRO A 1040 4.84 25.66 3.16
C PRO A 1040 5.85 24.78 3.90
N CYS A 1041 5.84 24.71 5.23
CA CYS A 1041 6.90 24.06 5.99
C CYS A 1041 6.83 22.52 5.94
N PRO A 1042 7.97 21.82 6.12
CA PRO A 1042 8.02 20.36 6.10
C PRO A 1042 7.47 19.73 7.40
N PRO A 1043 7.23 18.40 7.44
CA PRO A 1043 6.71 17.71 8.62
C PRO A 1043 7.48 18.05 9.92
N GLY A 1044 6.75 18.29 11.00
CA GLY A 1044 7.30 18.69 12.31
C GLY A 1044 7.69 20.17 12.42
N TYR A 1045 7.50 20.96 11.36
CA TYR A 1045 7.68 22.41 11.37
C TYR A 1045 6.48 23.13 10.74
N ARG A 1046 6.26 24.38 11.16
CA ARG A 1046 5.20 25.29 10.69
C ARG A 1046 5.75 26.70 10.47
N THR A 1047 4.98 27.56 9.82
CA THR A 1047 5.32 28.99 9.74
C THR A 1047 5.44 29.64 11.13
N PRO A 1048 6.40 30.55 11.35
CA PRO A 1048 6.66 31.11 12.67
C PRO A 1048 5.59 32.13 13.05
N PHE A 1049 4.99 32.06 14.24
CA PHE A 1049 4.11 33.13 14.71
C PHE A 1049 4.91 34.39 15.05
N HIS A 1050 4.23 35.53 15.05
CA HIS A 1050 4.84 36.86 15.19
C HIS A 1050 5.64 37.09 16.48
N PHE A 1051 5.16 36.57 17.62
CA PHE A 1051 5.85 36.71 18.90
C PHE A 1051 7.13 35.87 19.00
N SER A 1052 7.42 35.01 18.02
CA SER A 1052 8.62 34.16 18.06
C SER A 1052 9.92 34.96 17.99
N TRP A 1053 9.82 36.27 17.72
CA TRP A 1053 10.91 37.22 17.67
C TRP A 1053 10.79 38.35 18.72
N ARG A 1054 9.82 38.27 19.65
CA ARG A 1054 9.60 39.24 20.75
C ARG A 1054 9.99 38.64 22.10
N TYR A 1055 10.41 39.49 23.04
CA TYR A 1055 10.70 39.08 24.42
C TYR A 1055 9.92 39.84 25.51
N ASN A 1056 9.36 41.05 25.27
CA ASN A 1056 8.42 41.67 26.21
C ASN A 1056 7.46 42.67 25.56
N SER A 1057 6.29 42.84 26.17
CA SER A 1057 5.04 43.36 25.59
C SER A 1057 4.95 44.87 25.36
N SER A 1058 6.04 45.64 25.45
CA SER A 1058 5.95 47.10 25.27
C SER A 1058 7.07 47.80 24.50
N GLU A 1059 8.16 47.13 24.08
CA GLU A 1059 9.33 47.86 23.56
C GLU A 1059 9.80 47.40 22.17
N LYS A 1060 10.23 48.42 21.40
CA LYS A 1060 10.64 48.37 20.00
C LYS A 1060 12.17 48.21 19.94
N TYR A 1061 12.64 47.59 18.85
CA TYR A 1061 14.03 47.57 18.35
C TYR A 1061 15.01 46.66 19.12
N ALA A 1062 15.68 45.76 18.39
CA ALA A 1062 17.07 45.43 18.70
C ALA A 1062 17.92 46.39 17.86
N GLU A 1063 18.20 47.58 18.41
CA GLU A 1063 19.35 48.40 18.01
C GLU A 1063 20.51 47.96 18.89
N GLY A 1064 21.25 46.95 18.44
CA GLY A 1064 22.50 46.54 19.07
C GLY A 1064 23.45 46.09 17.97
N ASP A 1065 24.75 46.29 18.19
CA ASP A 1065 25.84 46.16 17.21
C ASP A 1065 25.71 44.92 16.31
N ILE A 1066 24.98 45.07 15.20
CA ILE A 1066 24.97 44.11 14.11
C ILE A 1066 26.40 44.04 13.63
N THR A 1067 27.04 42.90 13.85
CA THR A 1067 28.36 42.68 13.25
C THR A 1067 28.09 42.54 11.76
N GLU A 1068 28.65 43.44 10.93
CA GLU A 1068 28.33 43.56 9.51
C GLU A 1068 29.28 42.72 8.64
N SER A 1069 28.72 42.03 7.65
CA SER A 1069 29.43 41.73 6.40
C SER A 1069 28.65 42.37 5.26
N GLY A 1070 29.32 42.64 4.12
CA GLY A 1070 28.70 43.30 2.97
C GLY A 1070 27.43 42.61 2.43
N ASP A 1071 27.14 41.36 2.82
CA ASP A 1071 26.10 40.51 2.23
C ASP A 1071 24.99 40.06 3.23
N GLY A 1072 25.09 40.33 4.53
CA GLY A 1072 24.14 39.80 5.52
C GLY A 1072 24.25 40.37 6.93
N THR A 1073 23.34 39.92 7.81
CA THR A 1073 23.34 40.22 9.24
C THR A 1073 23.25 38.94 10.08
N GLN A 1074 23.69 39.02 11.33
CA GLN A 1074 23.58 37.97 12.34
C GLN A 1074 22.77 38.48 13.53
N LEU A 1075 22.10 37.57 14.23
CA LEU A 1075 21.54 37.84 15.57
C LEU A 1075 22.44 37.17 16.62
N THR A 1076 22.87 37.88 17.66
CA THR A 1076 23.69 37.32 18.77
C THR A 1076 23.18 37.66 20.17
N ASP A 1077 23.54 36.84 21.15
CA ASP A 1077 23.28 37.08 22.58
C ASP A 1077 23.93 38.38 23.13
N ALA A 1078 24.87 39.02 22.41
CA ALA A 1078 25.73 40.08 22.96
C ALA A 1078 25.23 41.53 22.76
N GLU A 1079 24.16 41.80 22.00
CA GLU A 1079 23.91 43.13 21.39
C GLU A 1079 22.94 44.05 22.15
N ILE A 1080 23.44 44.84 23.11
CA ILE A 1080 22.71 45.64 24.12
C ILE A 1080 21.52 46.43 23.51
N GLY A 1081 20.30 46.20 23.99
CA GLY A 1081 19.16 47.08 23.71
C GLY A 1081 18.95 48.05 24.87
N PHE A 1082 18.81 49.34 24.58
CA PHE A 1082 18.48 50.37 25.56
C PHE A 1082 16.97 50.63 25.57
N ASP A 1083 16.36 50.68 26.75
CA ASP A 1083 15.10 51.40 26.93
C ASP A 1083 15.36 52.94 26.92
N PRO A 1084 14.36 53.79 26.70
CA PRO A 1084 14.52 55.25 26.80
C PRO A 1084 14.96 55.75 28.19
N GLN A 1085 15.04 54.88 29.20
CA GLN A 1085 15.40 55.18 30.59
C GLN A 1085 16.82 54.67 30.98
N GLY A 1086 17.55 54.03 30.07
CA GLY A 1086 18.92 53.54 30.29
C GLY A 1086 19.05 52.29 31.17
N ILE A 1087 18.01 51.46 31.33
CA ILE A 1087 18.08 50.26 32.19
C ILE A 1087 18.50 49.02 31.36
N VAL A 1088 19.58 48.37 31.80
CA VAL A 1088 20.10 47.13 31.22
C VAL A 1088 19.35 45.93 31.81
N THR A 1089 18.47 45.28 31.04
CA THR A 1089 17.86 44.01 31.45
C THR A 1089 18.66 42.82 30.91
N ASN A 1090 19.02 41.91 31.81
CA ASN A 1090 19.79 40.69 31.54
C ASN A 1090 19.12 39.82 30.47
N LYS A 1091 19.86 39.42 29.44
CA LYS A 1091 19.36 38.72 28.23
C LYS A 1091 19.53 37.22 28.32
N ALA A 1092 18.54 36.45 27.87
CA ALA A 1092 18.68 35.01 27.71
C ALA A 1092 17.96 34.50 26.46
N HIS A 1093 18.66 33.61 25.72
CA HIS A 1093 18.18 32.58 24.78
C HIS A 1093 18.05 32.90 23.27
N PHE A 1094 19.06 33.48 22.60
CA PHE A 1094 19.14 33.46 21.13
C PHE A 1094 20.43 32.79 20.63
N GLU A 1095 20.28 31.65 19.95
CA GLU A 1095 21.39 31.04 19.23
C GLU A 1095 21.70 31.80 17.94
N LYS A 1096 22.99 31.84 17.58
CA LYS A 1096 23.47 32.54 16.40
C LYS A 1096 22.85 31.98 15.11
N MET A 1097 22.33 32.88 14.28
CA MET A 1097 21.70 32.57 12.99
C MET A 1097 22.10 33.60 11.92
N TRP A 1098 22.28 33.14 10.69
CA TRP A 1098 22.56 33.97 9.51
C TRP A 1098 21.28 34.46 8.82
N PHE A 1099 21.28 35.73 8.40
CA PHE A 1099 20.20 36.38 7.66
C PHE A 1099 20.74 37.11 6.42
N PRO A 1100 20.63 36.53 5.22
CA PRO A 1100 21.08 37.17 3.98
C PRO A 1100 20.18 38.34 3.56
N LEU A 1101 20.78 39.45 3.09
CA LEU A 1101 20.06 40.66 2.65
C LEU A 1101 19.42 40.47 1.27
N VAL A 1102 18.47 39.55 1.16
CA VAL A 1102 17.87 39.15 -0.11
C VAL A 1102 16.73 40.06 -0.58
N GLY A 1103 16.37 41.12 0.12
CA GLY A 1103 15.26 42.00 -0.26
C GLY A 1103 13.88 41.31 -0.17
N TYR A 1104 12.99 41.66 -1.11
CA TYR A 1104 11.64 41.09 -1.26
C TYR A 1104 11.14 41.21 -2.70
N ARG A 1105 10.10 40.45 -3.06
CA ARG A 1105 9.37 40.66 -4.34
C ARG A 1105 8.27 41.70 -4.20
N ASN A 1106 8.32 42.71 -5.07
CA ASN A 1106 7.39 43.83 -5.08
C ASN A 1106 5.97 43.35 -5.44
N PRO A 1107 4.93 43.71 -4.66
CA PRO A 1107 3.57 43.22 -4.86
C PRO A 1107 2.90 43.76 -6.14
N THR A 1108 3.43 44.81 -6.76
CA THR A 1108 2.87 45.44 -7.96
C THR A 1108 3.63 45.06 -9.23
N THR A 1109 4.94 44.83 -9.14
CA THR A 1109 5.77 44.52 -10.32
C THR A 1109 6.23 43.07 -10.36
N GLY A 1110 6.20 42.36 -9.24
CA GLY A 1110 6.76 41.01 -9.10
C GLY A 1110 8.29 40.96 -9.02
N ALA A 1111 8.98 42.09 -9.15
CA ALA A 1111 10.43 42.14 -9.23
C ALA A 1111 11.12 42.07 -7.87
N CYS A 1112 12.32 41.47 -7.82
CA CYS A 1112 13.18 41.43 -6.63
C CYS A 1112 13.71 42.84 -6.36
N THR A 1113 13.34 43.43 -5.22
CA THR A 1113 13.64 44.82 -4.85
C THR A 1113 14.40 44.84 -3.53
N ASN A 1114 15.25 45.87 -3.33
CA ASN A 1114 16.04 46.07 -2.12
C ASN A 1114 17.06 44.95 -1.81
N VAL A 1115 17.44 44.17 -2.82
CA VAL A 1115 18.48 43.14 -2.71
C VAL A 1115 19.81 43.79 -2.34
N GLY A 1116 20.53 43.19 -1.39
CA GLY A 1116 21.76 43.71 -0.81
C GLY A 1116 21.57 44.88 0.16
N SER A 1117 20.33 45.32 0.45
CA SER A 1117 20.08 46.46 1.36
C SER A 1117 19.31 46.07 2.63
N GLU A 1118 18.29 45.24 2.50
CA GLU A 1118 17.50 44.69 3.61
C GLU A 1118 17.05 43.28 3.25
N GLY A 1119 16.45 42.57 4.20
CA GLY A 1119 15.68 41.36 3.94
C GLY A 1119 14.38 41.35 4.74
N ARG A 1120 13.39 40.64 4.20
CA ARG A 1120 12.08 40.50 4.84
C ARG A 1120 11.68 39.04 4.92
N MET A 1121 11.18 38.66 6.07
CA MET A 1121 10.66 37.33 6.33
C MET A 1121 9.18 37.41 6.73
N ASN A 1122 8.36 36.52 6.16
CA ASN A 1122 6.99 36.35 6.59
C ASN A 1122 6.94 35.75 8.01
N THR A 1123 5.98 36.23 8.80
CA THR A 1123 5.52 35.52 10.00
C THR A 1123 4.11 35.02 9.72
N GLY A 1124 3.75 33.85 10.25
CA GLY A 1124 2.44 33.22 10.19
C GLY A 1124 1.29 34.01 10.83
N MET A 1125 1.43 35.31 11.06
CA MET A 1125 0.39 36.16 11.64
C MET A 1125 0.03 37.33 10.72
N PRO A 1126 -1.28 37.60 10.52
CA PRO A 1126 -1.75 38.79 9.81
C PRO A 1126 -1.55 40.09 10.62
N MET A 1127 -1.75 41.23 9.98
CA MET A 1127 -2.01 42.52 10.62
C MET A 1127 -3.38 43.04 10.14
N GLY A 1128 -4.41 42.85 10.96
CA GLY A 1128 -5.78 43.18 10.56
C GLY A 1128 -6.30 42.27 9.45
N GLN A 1129 -7.26 42.76 8.66
CA GLN A 1129 -7.99 41.94 7.67
C GLN A 1129 -7.24 41.71 6.36
N TYR A 1130 -6.23 42.52 6.02
CA TYR A 1130 -5.65 42.54 4.66
C TYR A 1130 -4.12 42.51 4.62
N ASP A 1131 -3.47 42.97 5.68
CA ASP A 1131 -2.02 43.06 5.76
C ASP A 1131 -1.42 41.92 6.57
N THR A 1132 -0.10 41.81 6.51
CA THR A 1132 0.69 40.75 7.13
C THR A 1132 1.80 41.34 7.95
N ARG A 1133 2.16 40.63 9.02
CA ARG A 1133 3.35 41.00 9.78
C ARG A 1133 4.58 40.30 9.22
N SER A 1134 5.70 41.01 9.30
CA SER A 1134 6.99 40.52 8.83
C SER A 1134 8.10 40.93 9.76
N PHE A 1135 9.12 40.08 9.81
CA PHE A 1135 10.38 40.38 10.45
C PHE A 1135 11.31 41.04 9.43
N TRP A 1136 11.76 42.25 9.72
CA TRP A 1136 12.64 43.05 8.88
C TRP A 1136 14.03 43.05 9.48
N TYR A 1137 15.03 42.92 8.62
CA TYR A 1137 16.42 42.94 9.04
C TYR A 1137 17.26 43.64 7.97
N ASN A 1138 18.20 44.45 8.41
CA ASN A 1138 19.22 45.07 7.57
C ASN A 1138 20.52 45.18 8.37
N ARG A 1139 21.50 45.94 7.86
CA ARG A 1139 22.80 46.12 8.52
C ARG A 1139 22.74 46.96 9.80
N SER A 1140 21.70 47.76 9.99
CA SER A 1140 21.60 48.73 11.09
C SER A 1140 20.62 48.34 12.18
N TYR A 1141 19.60 47.55 11.86
CA TYR A 1141 18.64 47.07 12.84
C TYR A 1141 17.95 45.78 12.39
N THR A 1142 17.47 45.04 13.38
CA THR A 1142 16.39 44.08 13.17
C THR A 1142 15.14 44.58 13.88
N ARG A 1143 14.01 44.46 13.21
CA ARG A 1143 12.73 44.88 13.78
C ARG A 1143 11.60 44.01 13.28
N GLN A 1144 10.69 43.76 14.20
CA GLN A 1144 9.37 43.32 13.82
C GLN A 1144 8.58 44.52 13.28
N SER A 1145 8.04 44.43 12.05
CA SER A 1145 7.31 45.56 11.45
C SER A 1145 6.07 45.92 12.28
N GLN A 1146 5.92 47.21 12.58
CA GLN A 1146 4.72 47.76 13.22
C GLN A 1146 3.62 48.15 12.22
N GLY A 1147 3.99 48.32 10.94
CA GLY A 1147 3.07 48.59 9.83
C GLY A 1147 2.79 47.32 9.03
N GLY A 1148 1.57 47.20 8.51
CA GLY A 1148 1.12 46.06 7.73
C GLY A 1148 1.81 46.05 6.38
N ASP A 1149 2.43 44.93 6.02
CA ASP A 1149 2.89 44.71 4.66
C ASP A 1149 1.79 44.01 3.86
N ALA A 1150 1.67 44.36 2.59
CA ALA A 1150 0.72 43.71 1.70
C ALA A 1150 0.91 42.17 1.67
N SER A 1151 -0.17 41.39 1.73
CA SER A 1151 -0.10 39.93 1.63
C SER A 1151 0.46 39.45 0.27
N ALA A 1152 0.38 40.29 -0.77
CA ALA A 1152 0.98 40.07 -2.08
C ALA A 1152 2.52 40.14 -2.12
N TYR A 1153 3.20 40.66 -1.09
CA TYR A 1153 4.66 40.66 -1.07
C TYR A 1153 5.20 39.23 -1.07
N GLY A 1154 6.24 38.97 -1.88
CA GLY A 1154 7.02 37.74 -1.77
C GLY A 1154 8.15 37.93 -0.77
N LYS A 1155 8.17 37.14 0.31
CA LYS A 1155 9.16 37.25 1.39
C LYS A 1155 9.63 35.86 1.82
N MET A 1156 10.77 35.82 2.51
CA MET A 1156 11.36 34.58 3.00
C MET A 1156 10.51 33.90 4.06
N VAL A 1157 10.62 32.58 4.21
CA VAL A 1157 10.04 31.83 5.34
C VAL A 1157 11.15 31.05 6.05
N ARG A 1158 11.21 31.16 7.38
CA ARG A 1158 12.04 30.31 8.24
C ARG A 1158 11.11 29.50 9.13
N CYS A 1159 11.08 28.20 8.90
CA CYS A 1159 10.16 27.32 9.60
C CYS A 1159 10.54 27.18 11.09
N MET A 1160 9.51 27.05 11.92
CA MET A 1160 9.58 26.91 13.36
C MET A 1160 9.04 25.55 13.75
N LYS A 1161 9.64 24.90 14.74
CA LYS A 1161 9.22 23.58 15.22
C LYS A 1161 7.78 23.66 15.77
N GLU A 1162 6.97 22.65 15.46
CA GLU A 1162 5.56 22.60 15.86
C GLU A 1162 5.36 22.57 17.38
#